data_AF-A0A934KAY1-F1
#
_entry.id   AF-A0A934KAY1-F1
#
_cell.length_a   1.000
_cell.length_b   1.000
_cell.length_c   1.000
_cell.angle_alpha   90.00
_cell.angle_beta   90.00
_cell.angle_gamma   90.00
#
_symmetry.space_group_name_H-M   'P 1'
#
loop_
_entity.id
_entity.type
_entity.pdbx_description
1 polymer ?
#
loop_
_entity_poly.entity_id
_entity_poly.type
_entity_poly.pdbx_seq_one_letter_code
_entity_poly.pdbx_strand_id
1 'polypeptide(L)'
;MRGRTVIAAVAALMLFQLGAVNASAAQSEDQGHRRAGPCGLSNGVKHVINVTFDNTHLFRDRPQYPSDLEQMPNLLNFMRGNGTLDDNEHTILISHTAGGILSGLTGLYPDRNGINVSNSYGYFKPDKTTASTGAFKYWTDPVDPTGIADTLPNMVTTGQKNTPAPWVAYTRAGCDFGAVATANVVLENTNTGAFGDITKVFGANSPQWTEAVASNSAPDGTPARALAQTDFVGLAVHCGSGGGICNSSANARPDVLPDEPGGYAGFKGLVGGKYVNPAITGGQPAVSDLNGKPITDPFGQPGFPGFDGMSAAVSLGYVAQMQESGVPVTFAYISDAHDNHKLSRASGPGEADYVAQLKEYDKAFGDFFQRLAAHGIDKRNTLFVFTADENDHFAGGNSTDGTWSHTYCNVSAGQVCPANQIGEVTQNVNAILPSGYTPPPYSIHFDSAPTFYVQGNPARTDPVLRQFERNLAAGKAVDPYVSTTPTRVALHMVDTVGEQALHMVNADPQRTPNFTLFANPDYFLTTFDSNCPDASHRASTCVDYHFAWSHGDATEDIGRTWLGLVGPGVRRRGQTSRVWSDHTDIRPTMLALVGLKDSYVHDGRVIQEFLTEEATPEALHDQSLRRLGAIYKQIDAPFAAFAANTLVSSTRAVASGSSSDDSRYASIENQIQAQTQQRDSLASRMRAILNKAAFGGGDSEVSEGTIEQLIRQGEALLDQSAKLAAPQ
;
A
#
# COMPACT_ATOMS: atom_id res chain seq x y z
N MET A 1 -28.85 -22.88 46.19
CA MET A 1 -29.74 -24.04 46.44
C MET A 1 -30.48 -24.38 45.13
N ARG A 2 -31.02 -25.61 44.97
CA ARG A 2 -32.06 -26.07 44.00
C ARG A 2 -32.26 -25.23 42.69
N GLY A 3 -32.02 -25.69 41.45
CA GLY A 3 -31.47 -26.95 40.93
C GLY A 3 -32.44 -27.80 40.07
N ARG A 4 -31.94 -28.39 38.96
CA ARG A 4 -32.58 -29.39 38.05
C ARG A 4 -33.70 -28.84 37.12
N THR A 5 -34.08 -29.43 35.97
CA THR A 5 -33.80 -30.71 35.22
C THR A 5 -34.15 -30.44 33.72
N VAL A 6 -33.67 -31.03 32.59
CA VAL A 6 -32.80 -32.18 32.14
C VAL A 6 -33.61 -33.12 31.18
N ILE A 7 -32.93 -33.97 30.36
CA ILE A 7 -33.43 -34.96 29.34
C ILE A 7 -33.42 -34.43 27.88
N ALA A 8 -33.12 -35.19 26.81
CA ALA A 8 -32.25 -36.37 26.56
C ALA A 8 -32.14 -36.61 25.02
N ALA A 9 -31.44 -37.68 24.59
CA ALA A 9 -31.12 -37.96 23.19
C ALA A 9 -31.87 -39.18 22.58
N VAL A 10 -31.83 -39.26 21.23
CA VAL A 10 -32.04 -40.45 20.37
C VAL A 10 -33.44 -41.11 20.31
N ALA A 11 -34.06 -41.03 19.13
CA ALA A 11 -34.50 -42.19 18.32
C ALA A 11 -35.01 -41.71 16.94
N ALA A 12 -35.06 -42.58 15.93
CA ALA A 12 -35.54 -42.27 14.58
C ALA A 12 -36.53 -43.34 14.07
N LEU A 13 -37.44 -42.97 13.16
CA LEU A 13 -37.74 -43.74 11.95
C LEU A 13 -38.48 -42.90 10.89
N MET A 14 -38.71 -43.49 9.71
CA MET A 14 -39.10 -42.82 8.45
C MET A 14 -40.62 -42.87 8.18
N LEU A 15 -41.12 -42.00 7.30
CA LEU A 15 -41.66 -42.42 5.98
C LEU A 15 -41.97 -41.23 5.04
N PHE A 16 -41.98 -41.52 3.73
CA PHE A 16 -42.20 -40.56 2.62
C PHE A 16 -43.67 -40.34 2.29
N GLN A 17 -44.00 -39.17 1.72
CA GLN A 17 -44.75 -39.07 0.45
C GLN A 17 -44.19 -37.92 -0.42
N LEU A 18 -44.48 -37.93 -1.72
CA LEU A 18 -43.82 -37.10 -2.73
C LEU A 18 -44.69 -35.92 -3.21
N GLY A 19 -44.02 -34.83 -3.60
CA GLY A 19 -44.55 -33.81 -4.51
C GLY A 19 -43.50 -33.50 -5.58
N ALA A 20 -43.85 -33.61 -6.86
CA ALA A 20 -42.89 -33.48 -7.96
C ALA A 20 -42.70 -32.02 -8.41
N VAL A 21 -41.46 -31.66 -8.72
CA VAL A 21 -41.11 -30.41 -9.42
C VAL A 21 -40.11 -30.77 -10.54
N ASN A 22 -40.33 -30.26 -11.75
CA ASN A 22 -39.56 -30.66 -12.93
C ASN A 22 -38.14 -30.08 -12.89
N ALA A 23 -37.13 -30.94 -12.83
CA ALA A 23 -35.74 -30.56 -13.06
C ALA A 23 -35.51 -30.31 -14.56
N SER A 24 -35.33 -29.05 -14.95
CA SER A 24 -34.68 -28.72 -16.23
C SER A 24 -33.19 -29.04 -16.09
N ALA A 25 -32.66 -29.90 -16.96
CA ALA A 25 -31.27 -30.34 -16.87
C ALA A 25 -30.31 -29.21 -17.26
N ALA A 26 -29.76 -28.51 -16.27
CA ALA A 26 -28.52 -27.78 -16.45
C ALA A 26 -27.42 -28.79 -16.80
N GLN A 27 -26.77 -28.61 -17.95
CA GLN A 27 -25.63 -29.45 -18.32
C GLN A 27 -24.47 -29.15 -17.38
N SER A 28 -24.06 -30.12 -16.58
CA SER A 28 -22.81 -30.05 -15.83
C SER A 28 -21.65 -30.10 -16.81
N GLU A 29 -20.99 -28.97 -17.05
CA GLU A 29 -19.68 -28.98 -17.69
C GLU A 29 -18.72 -29.81 -16.83
N ASP A 30 -17.94 -30.66 -17.50
CA ASP A 30 -17.12 -31.66 -16.84
C ASP A 30 -15.98 -30.99 -16.06
N GLN A 31 -16.05 -31.08 -14.72
CA GLN A 31 -15.00 -30.66 -13.78
C GLN A 31 -13.82 -31.66 -13.80
N GLY A 32 -13.35 -31.98 -15.01
CA GLY A 32 -12.20 -32.83 -15.24
C GLY A 32 -10.97 -32.23 -14.56
N HIS A 33 -10.36 -33.00 -13.66
CA HIS A 33 -9.12 -32.63 -12.98
C HIS A 33 -8.02 -32.33 -14.01
N ARG A 34 -7.80 -31.04 -14.31
CA ARG A 34 -6.65 -30.59 -15.08
C ARG A 34 -5.40 -31.05 -14.34
N ARG A 35 -4.60 -31.90 -14.99
CA ARG A 35 -3.24 -32.21 -14.52
C ARG A 35 -2.48 -30.89 -14.33
N ALA A 36 -1.64 -30.82 -13.31
CA ALA A 36 -0.69 -29.73 -13.15
C ALA A 36 0.10 -29.53 -14.46
N GLY A 37 -0.07 -28.36 -15.08
CA GLY A 37 0.65 -27.96 -16.28
C GLY A 37 1.89 -27.14 -15.91
N PRO A 38 2.80 -26.92 -16.87
CA PRO A 38 3.79 -25.86 -16.72
C PRO A 38 3.10 -24.49 -16.61
N CYS A 39 3.73 -23.54 -15.92
CA CYS A 39 3.29 -22.15 -15.76
C CYS A 39 2.73 -21.56 -17.07
N GLY A 40 1.43 -21.24 -17.06
CA GLY A 40 0.70 -20.76 -18.22
C GLY A 40 0.51 -19.25 -18.21
N LEU A 41 1.37 -18.52 -18.94
CA LEU A 41 1.24 -17.09 -19.20
C LEU A 41 1.05 -16.84 -20.71
N SER A 42 0.42 -15.71 -21.06
CA SER A 42 0.00 -15.36 -22.43
C SER A 42 0.89 -14.29 -23.07
N ASN A 43 0.55 -13.86 -24.30
CA ASN A 43 1.16 -12.73 -25.03
C ASN A 43 2.69 -12.80 -25.23
N GLY A 44 3.28 -13.99 -25.11
CA GLY A 44 4.72 -14.22 -25.19
C GLY A 44 5.48 -13.98 -23.88
N VAL A 45 4.79 -13.56 -22.80
CA VAL A 45 5.35 -13.47 -21.45
C VAL A 45 5.63 -14.88 -20.92
N LYS A 46 6.77 -15.04 -20.24
CA LYS A 46 7.20 -16.25 -19.52
C LYS A 46 7.63 -15.95 -18.09
N HIS A 47 8.06 -14.72 -17.84
CA HIS A 47 8.49 -14.23 -16.53
C HIS A 47 7.77 -12.92 -16.21
N VAL A 48 7.48 -12.69 -14.94
CA VAL A 48 6.97 -11.42 -14.41
C VAL A 48 7.90 -10.97 -13.30
N ILE A 49 8.43 -9.75 -13.44
CA ILE A 49 9.27 -9.08 -12.45
C ILE A 49 8.58 -7.78 -12.10
N ASN A 50 8.00 -7.71 -10.90
CA ASN A 50 7.46 -6.47 -10.36
C ASN A 50 8.38 -5.97 -9.25
N VAL A 51 8.83 -4.73 -9.35
CA VAL A 51 9.67 -4.08 -8.35
C VAL A 51 9.01 -2.78 -7.96
N THR A 52 8.52 -2.75 -6.72
CA THR A 52 8.11 -1.51 -6.06
C THR A 52 9.31 -0.98 -5.28
N PHE A 53 9.58 0.31 -5.42
CA PHE A 53 10.49 1.04 -4.54
C PHE A 53 9.67 1.66 -3.41
N ASP A 54 10.23 1.70 -2.21
CA ASP A 54 9.91 2.76 -1.26
C ASP A 54 10.32 4.11 -1.89
N ASN A 55 9.45 5.12 -1.81
CA ASN A 55 9.81 6.55 -1.88
C ASN A 55 11.01 6.86 -2.82
N THR A 56 10.77 6.78 -4.14
CA THR A 56 11.83 6.94 -5.16
C THR A 56 11.33 7.80 -6.31
N HIS A 57 11.96 8.95 -6.53
CA HIS A 57 11.40 10.03 -7.33
C HIS A 57 11.82 10.01 -8.81
N LEU A 58 10.82 10.19 -9.69
CA LEU A 58 11.03 10.60 -11.08
C LEU A 58 11.24 12.12 -11.20
N PHE A 59 10.64 12.90 -10.30
CA PHE A 59 10.65 14.36 -10.27
C PHE A 59 11.78 14.93 -9.39
N ARG A 60 12.05 16.23 -9.52
CA ARG A 60 13.12 16.92 -8.76
C ARG A 60 12.52 17.78 -7.66
N ASP A 61 12.78 17.42 -6.42
CA ASP A 61 12.35 18.13 -5.19
C ASP A 61 12.96 19.54 -5.11
N ARG A 62 14.17 19.70 -5.66
CA ARG A 62 14.87 20.99 -5.80
C ARG A 62 15.51 21.06 -7.20
N PRO A 63 15.09 21.97 -8.12
CA PRO A 63 15.38 21.88 -9.56
C PRO A 63 16.86 21.78 -9.98
N GLN A 64 17.78 22.25 -9.13
CA GLN A 64 19.23 22.23 -9.36
C GLN A 64 19.87 20.83 -9.27
N TYR A 65 19.23 19.88 -8.58
CA TYR A 65 19.71 18.50 -8.47
C TYR A 65 18.95 17.56 -9.42
N PRO A 66 19.55 16.46 -9.91
CA PRO A 66 18.83 15.46 -10.69
C PRO A 66 17.99 14.56 -9.78
N SER A 67 16.85 14.08 -10.28
CA SER A 67 16.01 13.12 -9.57
C SER A 67 16.66 11.73 -9.48
N ASP A 68 16.13 10.89 -8.61
CA ASP A 68 16.68 9.57 -8.27
C ASP A 68 16.80 8.69 -9.52
N LEU A 69 15.75 8.68 -10.34
CA LEU A 69 15.79 7.99 -11.64
C LEU A 69 16.74 8.66 -12.65
N GLU A 70 16.94 9.98 -12.62
CA GLU A 70 18.01 10.61 -13.43
C GLU A 70 19.42 10.21 -12.96
N GLN A 71 19.57 9.90 -11.67
CA GLN A 71 20.80 9.36 -11.08
C GLN A 71 20.97 7.84 -11.28
N MET A 72 19.88 7.13 -11.61
CA MET A 72 19.80 5.71 -12.01
C MET A 72 19.57 5.49 -13.53
N PRO A 73 20.46 5.98 -14.42
CA PRO A 73 20.29 5.89 -15.87
C PRO A 73 20.17 4.46 -16.43
N ASN A 74 20.67 3.41 -15.77
CA ASN A 74 20.46 2.03 -16.24
C ASN A 74 18.97 1.66 -16.23
N LEU A 75 18.27 1.96 -15.13
CA LEU A 75 16.83 1.74 -15.02
C LEU A 75 16.04 2.72 -15.90
N LEU A 76 16.31 4.02 -15.78
CA LEU A 76 15.53 5.05 -16.49
C LEU A 76 15.64 4.91 -18.02
N ASN A 77 16.81 4.58 -18.56
CA ASN A 77 16.96 4.30 -19.99
C ASN A 77 16.45 2.91 -20.38
N PHE A 78 16.40 1.92 -19.47
CA PHE A 78 15.72 0.65 -19.74
C PHE A 78 14.21 0.89 -19.94
N MET A 79 13.56 1.65 -19.05
CA MET A 79 12.13 1.98 -19.17
C MET A 79 11.84 2.82 -20.43
N ARG A 80 12.47 4.00 -20.54
CA ARG A 80 12.30 4.92 -21.67
C ARG A 80 12.68 4.30 -23.03
N GLY A 81 13.66 3.40 -23.07
CA GLY A 81 14.15 2.80 -24.31
C GLY A 81 13.37 1.59 -24.82
N ASN A 82 12.61 0.90 -23.94
CA ASN A 82 12.09 -0.44 -24.26
C ASN A 82 10.58 -0.63 -24.07
N GLY A 83 9.89 0.30 -23.41
CA GLY A 83 8.45 0.21 -23.15
C GLY A 83 7.81 1.59 -22.95
N THR A 84 7.02 1.71 -21.88
CA THR A 84 6.36 2.96 -21.47
C THR A 84 6.77 3.29 -20.04
N LEU A 85 7.16 4.53 -19.80
CA LEU A 85 7.24 5.15 -18.49
C LEU A 85 6.16 6.23 -18.46
N ASP A 86 5.11 6.09 -17.67
CA ASP A 86 4.17 7.19 -17.46
C ASP A 86 4.53 7.95 -16.17
N ASP A 87 4.43 9.27 -16.25
CA ASP A 87 4.75 10.22 -15.17
C ASP A 87 3.49 10.92 -14.62
N ASN A 88 2.30 10.45 -14.98
CA ASN A 88 1.02 10.97 -14.52
C ASN A 88 0.21 9.83 -13.86
N GLU A 89 0.92 9.08 -13.00
CA GLU A 89 0.44 7.97 -12.20
C GLU A 89 0.46 8.37 -10.71
N HIS A 90 -0.38 7.77 -9.87
CA HIS A 90 -0.66 8.28 -8.52
C HIS A 90 -0.87 7.14 -7.50
N THR A 91 -0.53 7.41 -6.23
CA THR A 91 -0.79 6.48 -5.12
C THR A 91 -2.20 6.66 -4.52
N ILE A 92 -2.43 6.18 -3.31
CA ILE A 92 -3.70 6.27 -2.56
C ILE A 92 -3.63 7.27 -1.40
N LEU A 93 -4.77 7.59 -0.80
CA LEU A 93 -4.84 8.34 0.47
C LEU A 93 -5.23 7.38 1.61
N ILE A 94 -4.61 7.46 2.79
CA ILE A 94 -3.42 8.25 3.14
C ILE A 94 -2.19 7.60 2.51
N SER A 95 -1.29 8.39 1.91
CA SER A 95 -0.10 7.86 1.23
C SER A 95 0.90 7.35 2.28
N HIS A 96 1.03 6.03 2.42
CA HIS A 96 2.26 5.43 2.96
C HIS A 96 2.58 4.12 2.19
N THR A 97 3.83 3.68 2.24
CA THR A 97 4.40 2.39 1.83
C THR A 97 3.39 1.24 1.72
N ALA A 98 2.77 0.84 2.85
CA ALA A 98 1.90 -0.34 2.92
C ALA A 98 0.64 -0.18 2.06
N GLY A 99 -0.06 0.95 2.16
CA GLY A 99 -1.28 1.22 1.39
C GLY A 99 -1.00 1.37 -0.10
N GLY A 100 0.12 1.99 -0.48
CA GLY A 100 0.61 2.08 -1.86
C GLY A 100 0.89 0.70 -2.45
N ILE A 101 1.80 -0.07 -1.84
CA ILE A 101 2.13 -1.44 -2.24
C ILE A 101 0.84 -2.28 -2.36
N LEU A 102 0.00 -2.33 -1.32
CA LEU A 102 -1.14 -3.24 -1.27
C LEU A 102 -2.22 -2.86 -2.31
N SER A 103 -2.38 -1.58 -2.63
CA SER A 103 -3.25 -1.13 -3.72
C SER A 103 -2.71 -1.54 -5.09
N GLY A 104 -1.38 -1.43 -5.30
CA GLY A 104 -0.69 -1.94 -6.50
C GLY A 104 -0.73 -3.46 -6.65
N LEU A 105 -0.66 -4.21 -5.55
CA LEU A 105 -0.74 -5.69 -5.55
C LEU A 105 -2.15 -6.21 -5.83
N THR A 106 -3.17 -5.57 -5.25
CA THR A 106 -4.56 -6.06 -5.28
C THR A 106 -5.40 -5.42 -6.37
N GLY A 107 -5.05 -4.24 -6.88
CA GLY A 107 -5.94 -3.48 -7.74
C GLY A 107 -7.22 -3.01 -7.03
N LEU A 108 -7.16 -2.80 -5.71
CA LEU A 108 -8.26 -2.40 -4.85
C LEU A 108 -7.88 -1.19 -3.99
N TYR A 109 -8.80 -0.25 -3.83
CA TYR A 109 -8.60 0.90 -2.94
C TYR A 109 -8.60 0.50 -1.44
N PRO A 110 -8.09 1.36 -0.53
CA PRO A 110 -7.92 1.03 0.89
C PRO A 110 -9.19 0.58 1.64
N ASP A 111 -10.36 1.12 1.28
CA ASP A 111 -11.67 0.69 1.80
C ASP A 111 -12.01 -0.77 1.45
N ARG A 112 -11.54 -1.25 0.30
CA ARG A 112 -11.80 -2.58 -0.25
C ARG A 112 -10.67 -3.59 0.00
N ASN A 113 -9.45 -3.14 0.27
CA ASN A 113 -8.32 -4.01 0.66
C ASN A 113 -8.11 -4.13 2.18
N GLY A 114 -8.51 -3.11 2.96
CA GLY A 114 -8.56 -3.09 4.42
C GLY A 114 -7.68 -2.03 5.10
N ILE A 115 -6.70 -1.45 4.41
CA ILE A 115 -5.59 -0.69 5.01
C ILE A 115 -5.79 0.82 4.83
N ASN A 116 -6.82 1.35 5.49
CA ASN A 116 -7.38 2.70 5.26
C ASN A 116 -6.58 3.89 5.83
N VAL A 117 -5.54 3.61 6.63
CA VAL A 117 -4.62 4.61 7.23
C VAL A 117 -3.16 4.16 7.01
N SER A 118 -2.95 3.35 5.96
CA SER A 118 -1.63 2.94 5.47
C SER A 118 -0.71 2.25 6.51
N ASN A 119 0.49 2.77 6.82
CA ASN A 119 1.54 2.00 7.53
C ASN A 119 1.17 1.51 8.94
N SER A 120 0.47 2.30 9.73
CA SER A 120 -0.09 1.88 11.03
C SER A 120 -1.37 2.65 11.33
N TYR A 121 -2.25 2.11 12.17
CA TYR A 121 -3.57 2.70 12.36
C TYR A 121 -4.16 2.51 13.75
N GLY A 122 -5.00 3.47 14.15
CA GLY A 122 -5.81 3.38 15.36
C GLY A 122 -7.12 2.63 15.10
N TYR A 123 -7.70 2.09 16.17
CA TYR A 123 -9.04 1.52 16.12
C TYR A 123 -9.74 1.60 17.49
N PHE A 124 -11.06 1.64 17.46
CA PHE A 124 -11.89 1.66 18.65
C PHE A 124 -12.14 0.24 19.16
N LYS A 125 -11.88 0.02 20.45
CA LYS A 125 -12.27 -1.21 21.14
C LYS A 125 -13.78 -1.24 21.40
N PRO A 126 -14.37 -2.41 21.76
CA PRO A 126 -15.76 -2.51 22.20
C PRO A 126 -16.14 -1.61 23.38
N ASP A 127 -15.19 -1.23 24.25
CA ASP A 127 -15.39 -0.29 25.37
C ASP A 127 -15.26 1.19 24.98
N LYS A 128 -15.03 1.48 23.69
CA LYS A 128 -14.80 2.81 23.11
C LYS A 128 -13.54 3.55 23.58
N THR A 129 -12.60 2.83 24.21
CA THR A 129 -11.20 3.25 24.25
C THR A 129 -10.50 2.93 22.92
N THR A 130 -9.29 3.44 22.71
CA THR A 130 -8.49 3.25 21.50
C THR A 130 -7.40 2.19 21.67
N ALA A 131 -7.02 1.54 20.58
CA ALA A 131 -5.77 0.81 20.41
C ALA A 131 -5.15 1.17 19.06
N SER A 132 -3.94 0.68 18.80
CA SER A 132 -3.23 0.86 17.53
C SER A 132 -2.65 -0.48 17.05
N THR A 133 -2.37 -0.58 15.75
CA THR A 133 -1.80 -1.77 15.10
C THR A 133 -0.97 -1.36 13.89
N GLY A 134 0.04 -2.16 13.52
CA GLY A 134 0.76 -2.01 12.25
C GLY A 134 0.01 -2.70 11.10
N ALA A 135 0.10 -2.15 9.88
CA ALA A 135 -0.46 -2.79 8.70
C ALA A 135 0.43 -3.91 8.15
N PHE A 136 1.74 -3.88 8.43
CA PHE A 136 2.70 -4.94 8.09
C PHE A 136 2.46 -6.21 8.92
N LYS A 137 1.69 -7.15 8.35
CA LYS A 137 1.40 -8.49 8.90
C LYS A 137 1.17 -9.48 7.76
N TYR A 138 1.45 -10.77 7.98
CA TYR A 138 1.13 -11.78 6.98
C TYR A 138 -0.35 -11.73 6.52
N TRP A 139 -0.58 -12.01 5.22
CA TRP A 139 -1.80 -11.68 4.46
C TRP A 139 -3.15 -12.02 5.10
N THR A 140 -3.17 -12.97 6.03
CA THR A 140 -4.38 -13.52 6.64
C THR A 140 -4.55 -13.20 8.13
N ASP A 141 -3.66 -12.39 8.71
CA ASP A 141 -3.55 -12.18 10.16
C ASP A 141 -4.55 -11.12 10.66
N PRO A 142 -5.04 -11.25 11.92
CA PRO A 142 -6.04 -10.33 12.47
C PRO A 142 -5.43 -8.98 12.90
N VAL A 143 -6.29 -8.03 13.26
CA VAL A 143 -5.85 -6.79 13.92
C VAL A 143 -5.34 -7.04 15.34
N ASP A 144 -6.15 -7.69 16.18
CA ASP A 144 -5.80 -8.01 17.56
C ASP A 144 -5.51 -9.51 17.73
N PRO A 145 -4.24 -9.92 17.89
CA PRO A 145 -3.85 -11.31 18.13
C PRO A 145 -4.13 -11.80 19.57
N THR A 146 -4.88 -11.04 20.38
CA THR A 146 -5.54 -11.55 21.60
C THR A 146 -7.01 -11.91 21.37
N GLY A 147 -7.62 -11.41 20.30
CA GLY A 147 -9.01 -11.67 19.92
C GLY A 147 -10.06 -11.02 20.81
N ILE A 148 -9.74 -9.88 21.44
CA ILE A 148 -10.59 -9.19 22.43
C ILE A 148 -11.15 -7.86 21.88
N ALA A 149 -10.37 -7.14 21.07
CA ALA A 149 -10.69 -5.81 20.58
C ALA A 149 -11.14 -5.80 19.10
N ASP A 150 -10.35 -6.38 18.19
CA ASP A 150 -10.71 -6.54 16.77
C ASP A 150 -10.21 -7.90 16.25
N THR A 151 -11.16 -8.81 16.05
CA THR A 151 -10.90 -10.20 15.61
C THR A 151 -10.86 -10.36 14.08
N LEU A 152 -11.13 -9.29 13.33
CA LEU A 152 -11.22 -9.35 11.88
C LEU A 152 -9.83 -9.29 11.24
N PRO A 153 -9.67 -9.78 10.00
CA PRO A 153 -8.42 -9.69 9.26
C PRO A 153 -7.87 -8.26 9.19
N ASN A 154 -6.56 -8.13 9.15
CA ASN A 154 -5.86 -6.88 8.84
C ASN A 154 -6.25 -6.44 7.42
N MET A 155 -6.06 -7.33 6.45
CA MET A 155 -6.58 -7.24 5.08
C MET A 155 -8.09 -7.55 5.03
N VAL A 156 -8.93 -6.67 5.58
CA VAL A 156 -10.40 -6.85 5.59
C VAL A 156 -11.07 -6.34 4.31
N THR A 157 -11.97 -7.14 3.74
CA THR A 157 -12.80 -6.75 2.58
C THR A 157 -14.30 -6.95 2.84
N THR A 158 -15.12 -6.67 1.83
CA THR A 158 -16.59 -6.74 1.87
C THR A 158 -17.10 -8.04 2.50
N GLY A 159 -17.97 -7.91 3.50
CA GLY A 159 -18.49 -9.04 4.28
C GLY A 159 -17.59 -9.49 5.43
N GLN A 160 -16.61 -8.66 5.82
CA GLN A 160 -15.68 -8.89 6.94
C GLN A 160 -14.82 -10.16 6.78
N LYS A 161 -14.47 -10.43 5.52
CA LYS A 161 -13.60 -11.53 5.08
C LYS A 161 -12.18 -11.05 4.81
N ASN A 162 -11.25 -11.98 4.67
CA ASN A 162 -9.92 -11.65 4.15
C ASN A 162 -9.98 -11.23 2.69
N THR A 163 -9.21 -10.20 2.32
CA THR A 163 -8.95 -9.82 0.93
C THR A 163 -8.32 -11.00 0.16
N PRO A 164 -8.81 -11.37 -1.04
CA PRO A 164 -8.20 -12.41 -1.87
C PRO A 164 -6.75 -12.09 -2.23
N ALA A 165 -5.88 -13.10 -2.33
CA ALA A 165 -4.43 -12.86 -2.30
C ALA A 165 -3.78 -12.72 -3.70
N PRO A 166 -2.81 -11.81 -3.88
CA PRO A 166 -2.31 -11.40 -5.20
C PRO A 166 -1.49 -12.49 -5.92
N TRP A 167 -0.97 -13.49 -5.21
CA TRP A 167 -0.27 -14.62 -5.85
C TRP A 167 -1.22 -15.65 -6.49
N VAL A 168 -2.49 -15.68 -6.09
CA VAL A 168 -3.42 -16.78 -6.39
C VAL A 168 -3.72 -16.95 -7.88
N ALA A 169 -3.79 -15.86 -8.65
CA ALA A 169 -3.96 -15.94 -10.10
C ALA A 169 -2.78 -16.69 -10.76
N TYR A 170 -1.55 -16.42 -10.32
CA TYR A 170 -0.34 -17.06 -10.83
C TYR A 170 -0.20 -18.51 -10.35
N THR A 171 -0.46 -18.79 -9.07
CA THR A 171 -0.33 -20.16 -8.54
C THR A 171 -1.40 -21.08 -9.12
N ARG A 172 -2.64 -20.61 -9.32
CA ARG A 172 -3.68 -21.34 -10.07
C ARG A 172 -3.30 -21.61 -11.53
N ALA A 173 -2.47 -20.76 -12.14
CA ALA A 173 -1.92 -20.95 -13.49
C ALA A 173 -0.68 -21.87 -13.55
N GLY A 174 -0.28 -22.48 -12.43
CA GLY A 174 0.89 -23.38 -12.36
C GLY A 174 2.24 -22.66 -12.27
N CYS A 175 2.24 -21.37 -11.93
CA CYS A 175 3.44 -20.56 -11.76
C CYS A 175 3.81 -20.46 -10.28
N ASP A 176 5.07 -20.69 -9.94
CA ASP A 176 5.61 -20.35 -8.62
C ASP A 176 5.78 -18.82 -8.52
N PHE A 177 5.35 -18.26 -7.39
CA PHE A 177 5.37 -16.83 -7.08
C PHE A 177 6.36 -16.57 -5.95
N GLY A 178 7.43 -15.81 -6.21
CA GLY A 178 8.39 -15.35 -5.21
C GLY A 178 8.06 -13.96 -4.70
N ALA A 179 8.23 -13.74 -3.41
CA ALA A 179 8.09 -12.44 -2.75
C ALA A 179 9.38 -12.08 -1.99
N VAL A 180 9.85 -10.85 -2.18
CA VAL A 180 11.10 -10.32 -1.62
C VAL A 180 10.76 -9.00 -0.93
N ALA A 181 10.69 -9.02 0.40
CA ALA A 181 10.24 -7.92 1.26
C ALA A 181 8.87 -7.31 0.86
N THR A 182 8.04 -8.07 0.15
CA THR A 182 6.78 -7.56 -0.42
C THR A 182 5.66 -7.57 0.62
N ALA A 183 5.20 -6.38 1.00
CA ALA A 183 4.28 -6.16 2.13
C ALA A 183 3.09 -7.14 2.17
N ASN A 184 2.93 -7.75 3.34
CA ASN A 184 1.92 -8.73 3.75
C ASN A 184 1.94 -10.07 2.98
N VAL A 185 2.75 -10.22 1.92
CA VAL A 185 2.92 -11.50 1.20
C VAL A 185 3.97 -12.37 1.90
N VAL A 186 4.96 -11.75 2.53
CA VAL A 186 5.97 -12.40 3.38
C VAL A 186 5.50 -12.46 4.84
N LEU A 187 6.18 -13.23 5.70
CA LEU A 187 6.06 -12.96 7.14
C LEU A 187 6.74 -11.62 7.43
N GLU A 188 6.08 -10.80 8.24
CA GLU A 188 6.47 -9.42 8.54
C GLU A 188 7.10 -9.30 9.93
N ASN A 189 6.78 -10.25 10.84
CA ASN A 189 7.25 -10.21 12.21
C ASN A 189 7.54 -11.60 12.80
N THR A 190 8.21 -11.62 13.94
CA THR A 190 8.63 -12.84 14.65
C THR A 190 7.64 -13.28 15.74
N ASN A 191 6.39 -12.82 15.73
CA ASN A 191 5.48 -12.96 16.86
C ASN A 191 5.07 -14.42 17.13
N THR A 192 5.25 -14.84 18.38
CA THR A 192 4.99 -16.19 18.89
C THR A 192 3.69 -16.29 19.72
N GLY A 193 2.88 -15.23 19.75
CA GLY A 193 1.51 -15.23 20.29
C GLY A 193 0.55 -16.10 19.49
N ALA A 194 -0.68 -16.28 19.97
CA ALA A 194 -1.63 -17.26 19.42
C ALA A 194 -2.03 -17.03 17.94
N PHE A 195 -1.93 -15.78 17.47
CA PHE A 195 -2.21 -15.37 16.09
C PHE A 195 -1.06 -14.52 15.52
N GLY A 196 0.19 -14.84 15.89
CA GLY A 196 1.37 -14.25 15.27
C GLY A 196 1.90 -15.11 14.12
N ASP A 197 2.43 -14.46 13.10
CA ASP A 197 3.13 -14.99 11.91
C ASP A 197 3.77 -16.38 12.11
N ILE A 198 4.71 -16.49 13.06
CA ILE A 198 5.48 -17.71 13.33
C ILE A 198 4.58 -18.83 13.87
N THR A 199 3.72 -18.52 14.83
CA THR A 199 2.74 -19.49 15.38
C THR A 199 1.79 -19.99 14.31
N LYS A 200 1.43 -19.13 13.36
CA LYS A 200 0.44 -19.43 12.33
C LYS A 200 0.99 -20.31 11.22
N VAL A 201 2.16 -19.99 10.68
CA VAL A 201 2.77 -20.75 9.56
C VAL A 201 3.45 -22.04 10.03
N PHE A 202 4.07 -22.04 11.21
CA PHE A 202 4.84 -23.19 11.70
C PHE A 202 4.20 -23.96 12.86
N GLY A 203 3.23 -23.36 13.57
CA GLY A 203 2.58 -23.96 14.74
C GLY A 203 3.34 -23.67 16.05
N ALA A 204 2.60 -23.48 17.15
CA ALA A 204 3.17 -23.33 18.48
C ALA A 204 3.99 -24.58 18.90
N ASN A 205 5.12 -24.37 19.58
CA ASN A 205 6.09 -25.42 19.95
C ASN A 205 6.78 -26.14 18.77
N SER A 206 6.67 -25.62 17.55
CA SER A 206 7.55 -26.02 16.44
C SER A 206 9.01 -25.59 16.69
N PRO A 207 10.00 -26.15 15.97
CA PRO A 207 11.38 -25.67 16.04
C PRO A 207 11.49 -24.18 15.72
N GLN A 208 10.76 -23.71 14.71
CA GLN A 208 10.73 -22.30 14.27
C GLN A 208 10.15 -21.39 15.36
N TRP A 209 9.03 -21.81 15.98
CA TRP A 209 8.43 -21.09 17.11
C TRP A 209 9.35 -21.07 18.33
N THR A 210 10.06 -22.17 18.61
CA THR A 210 11.01 -22.26 19.73
C THR A 210 12.21 -21.31 19.53
N GLU A 211 12.72 -21.24 18.29
CA GLU A 211 13.79 -20.32 17.90
C GLU A 211 13.33 -18.86 17.98
N ALA A 212 12.12 -18.54 17.50
CA ALA A 212 11.52 -17.23 17.64
C ALA A 212 11.28 -16.82 19.10
N VAL A 213 10.83 -17.73 19.98
CA VAL A 213 10.71 -17.43 21.43
C VAL A 213 12.08 -17.11 22.04
N ALA A 214 13.11 -17.89 21.72
CA ALA A 214 14.47 -17.64 22.20
C ALA A 214 15.02 -16.30 21.67
N SER A 215 14.76 -16.00 20.39
CA SER A 215 15.19 -14.78 19.72
C SER A 215 14.48 -13.54 20.29
N ASN A 216 13.15 -13.56 20.38
CA ASN A 216 12.34 -12.49 20.99
C ASN A 216 12.67 -12.26 22.48
N SER A 217 13.25 -13.24 23.18
CA SER A 217 13.70 -13.13 24.56
C SER A 217 15.14 -12.64 24.71
N ALA A 218 15.90 -12.51 23.61
CA ALA A 218 17.28 -12.03 23.62
C ALA A 218 17.35 -10.49 23.64
N PRO A 219 18.44 -9.90 24.19
CA PRO A 219 18.61 -8.45 24.23
C PRO A 219 18.65 -7.82 22.83
N ASP A 220 18.08 -6.64 22.70
CA ASP A 220 18.13 -5.83 21.47
C ASP A 220 19.58 -5.53 21.05
N GLY A 221 19.82 -5.42 19.74
CA GLY A 221 21.18 -5.22 19.20
C GLY A 221 22.11 -6.43 19.32
N THR A 222 21.59 -7.66 19.42
CA THR A 222 22.39 -8.90 19.46
C THR A 222 22.05 -9.87 18.31
N PRO A 223 23.00 -10.70 17.84
CA PRO A 223 22.73 -11.70 16.80
C PRO A 223 21.62 -12.68 17.19
N ALA A 224 21.53 -13.04 18.47
CA ALA A 224 20.48 -13.91 18.98
C ALA A 224 19.08 -13.29 18.83
N ARG A 225 18.95 -11.96 18.94
CA ARG A 225 17.69 -11.24 18.73
C ARG A 225 17.35 -11.00 17.26
N ALA A 226 18.36 -10.90 16.39
CA ALA A 226 18.14 -10.82 14.94
C ALA A 226 17.73 -12.17 14.32
N LEU A 227 18.26 -13.29 14.84
CA LEU A 227 18.17 -14.63 14.23
C LEU A 227 16.79 -14.98 13.64
N ALA A 228 15.71 -14.85 14.41
CA ALA A 228 14.38 -15.24 13.92
C ALA A 228 13.81 -14.30 12.84
N GLN A 229 14.23 -13.04 12.81
CA GLN A 229 13.90 -12.12 11.71
C GLN A 229 14.69 -12.53 10.46
N THR A 230 16.01 -12.74 10.60
CA THR A 230 16.90 -13.18 9.53
C THR A 230 16.47 -14.50 8.89
N ASP A 231 16.00 -15.44 9.71
CA ASP A 231 15.59 -16.77 9.25
C ASP A 231 14.16 -16.86 8.69
N PHE A 232 13.20 -16.09 9.20
CA PHE A 232 11.76 -16.30 8.92
C PHE A 232 11.01 -15.14 8.25
N VAL A 233 11.48 -13.90 8.37
CA VAL A 233 10.80 -12.70 7.87
C VAL A 233 11.22 -12.39 6.42
N GLY A 234 10.44 -11.59 5.70
CA GLY A 234 10.91 -10.85 4.52
C GLY A 234 11.09 -11.63 3.22
N LEU A 235 10.94 -12.96 3.19
CA LEU A 235 11.15 -13.80 2.00
C LEU A 235 10.10 -14.91 1.91
N ALA A 236 9.46 -15.08 0.74
CA ALA A 236 8.52 -16.19 0.51
C ALA A 236 8.57 -16.73 -0.94
N VAL A 237 8.11 -17.97 -1.11
CA VAL A 237 7.72 -18.55 -2.40
C VAL A 237 6.39 -19.31 -2.23
N HIS A 238 5.34 -18.84 -2.87
CA HIS A 238 4.03 -19.50 -2.97
C HIS A 238 4.01 -20.33 -4.25
N CYS A 239 3.99 -21.66 -4.11
CA CYS A 239 4.17 -22.56 -5.23
C CYS A 239 2.87 -22.83 -5.99
N GLY A 240 3.00 -22.94 -7.32
CA GLY A 240 1.90 -23.15 -8.25
C GLY A 240 1.22 -24.51 -8.13
N SER A 241 0.09 -24.67 -8.82
CA SER A 241 -0.67 -25.92 -8.89
C SER A 241 0.22 -27.05 -9.40
N GLY A 242 0.40 -28.08 -8.58
CA GLY A 242 1.42 -29.13 -8.76
C GLY A 242 2.52 -29.11 -7.69
N GLY A 243 2.72 -27.98 -7.00
CA GLY A 243 3.57 -27.84 -5.81
C GLY A 243 5.01 -27.35 -6.06
N GLY A 244 5.39 -27.09 -7.31
CA GLY A 244 6.57 -26.30 -7.67
C GLY A 244 7.89 -26.69 -6.98
N ILE A 245 8.73 -25.68 -6.73
CA ILE A 245 9.99 -25.80 -5.99
C ILE A 245 9.75 -26.27 -4.54
N CYS A 246 8.58 -25.97 -3.95
CA CYS A 246 8.17 -26.41 -2.62
C CYS A 246 8.10 -27.94 -2.46
N ASN A 247 7.92 -28.70 -3.55
CA ASN A 247 7.95 -30.17 -3.47
C ASN A 247 9.33 -30.74 -3.13
N SER A 248 10.40 -29.98 -3.38
CA SER A 248 11.79 -30.35 -3.06
C SER A 248 12.10 -30.23 -1.56
N SER A 249 11.26 -29.55 -0.79
CA SER A 249 11.57 -29.12 0.58
C SER A 249 10.64 -29.74 1.61
N ALA A 250 11.22 -30.43 2.60
CA ALA A 250 10.50 -30.89 3.80
C ALA A 250 10.02 -29.73 4.71
N ASN A 251 10.54 -28.52 4.48
CA ASN A 251 10.14 -27.32 5.23
C ASN A 251 9.01 -26.53 4.57
N ALA A 252 8.52 -26.95 3.40
CA ALA A 252 7.30 -26.40 2.83
C ALA A 252 6.10 -26.59 3.78
N ARG A 253 5.23 -25.59 3.84
CA ARG A 253 3.99 -25.60 4.63
C ARG A 253 2.78 -25.47 3.71
N PRO A 254 1.57 -25.87 4.14
CA PRO A 254 0.36 -25.53 3.41
C PRO A 254 0.26 -24.01 3.25
N ASP A 255 -0.02 -23.53 2.04
CA ASP A 255 -0.35 -22.12 1.80
C ASP A 255 -1.86 -21.98 2.00
N VAL A 256 -2.28 -21.20 3.01
CA VAL A 256 -3.66 -21.25 3.56
C VAL A 256 -4.33 -19.89 3.43
N LEU A 257 -5.34 -19.84 2.56
CA LEU A 257 -6.22 -18.70 2.38
C LEU A 257 -7.67 -19.14 2.66
N PRO A 258 -8.20 -18.95 3.89
CA PRO A 258 -9.51 -19.51 4.28
C PRO A 258 -10.70 -18.92 3.52
N ASP A 259 -10.62 -17.65 3.14
CA ASP A 259 -11.69 -16.90 2.47
C ASP A 259 -11.58 -16.82 0.95
N GLU A 260 -10.47 -17.31 0.36
CA GLU A 260 -10.19 -17.17 -1.08
C GLU A 260 -11.35 -17.72 -1.94
N PRO A 261 -11.99 -16.89 -2.80
CA PRO A 261 -13.13 -17.33 -3.59
C PRO A 261 -12.77 -18.50 -4.52
N GLY A 262 -13.60 -19.53 -4.52
CA GLY A 262 -13.33 -20.81 -5.22
C GLY A 262 -12.41 -21.77 -4.45
N GLY A 263 -11.85 -21.35 -3.31
CA GLY A 263 -11.00 -22.16 -2.45
C GLY A 263 -9.54 -22.27 -2.89
N TYR A 264 -8.67 -22.61 -1.93
CA TYR A 264 -7.22 -22.62 -2.12
C TYR A 264 -6.53 -23.79 -1.37
N ALA A 265 -7.22 -24.94 -1.27
CA ALA A 265 -6.66 -26.12 -0.61
C ALA A 265 -5.60 -26.83 -1.48
N GLY A 266 -4.53 -27.33 -0.85
CA GLY A 266 -3.50 -28.16 -1.50
C GLY A 266 -2.29 -27.40 -2.07
N PHE A 267 -2.30 -26.06 -2.02
CA PHE A 267 -1.14 -25.22 -2.33
C PHE A 267 -0.10 -25.27 -1.20
N LYS A 268 1.14 -24.86 -1.51
CA LYS A 268 2.27 -24.88 -0.57
C LYS A 268 3.07 -23.59 -0.65
N GLY A 269 3.60 -23.17 0.50
CA GLY A 269 4.57 -22.08 0.60
C GLY A 269 5.91 -22.54 1.19
N LEU A 270 6.97 -21.83 0.82
CA LEU A 270 8.22 -21.72 1.58
C LEU A 270 8.31 -20.27 2.08
N VAL A 271 8.68 -20.08 3.35
CA VAL A 271 8.77 -18.74 3.94
C VAL A 271 10.01 -18.66 4.83
N GLY A 272 10.68 -17.51 4.83
CA GLY A 272 11.93 -17.26 5.53
C GLY A 272 13.18 -17.62 4.72
N GLY A 273 14.23 -16.81 4.86
CA GLY A 273 15.55 -17.06 4.24
C GLY A 273 16.09 -18.45 4.55
N LYS A 274 15.85 -18.96 5.77
CA LYS A 274 16.23 -20.31 6.23
C LYS A 274 15.76 -21.45 5.30
N TYR A 275 14.65 -21.25 4.58
CA TYR A 275 14.02 -22.26 3.74
C TYR A 275 13.88 -21.85 2.26
N VAL A 276 13.81 -20.56 1.98
CA VAL A 276 13.83 -20.02 0.60
C VAL A 276 15.24 -20.15 0.01
N ASN A 277 16.28 -19.68 0.72
CA ASN A 277 17.65 -19.63 0.21
C ASN A 277 18.17 -21.01 -0.25
N PRO A 278 18.12 -22.09 0.57
CA PRO A 278 18.60 -23.40 0.12
C PRO A 278 17.74 -24.01 -1.00
N ALA A 279 16.47 -23.62 -1.14
CA ALA A 279 15.65 -24.06 -2.26
C ALA A 279 16.11 -23.41 -3.58
N ILE A 280 16.28 -22.08 -3.60
CA ILE A 280 16.63 -21.34 -4.84
C ILE A 280 18.13 -21.32 -5.17
N THR A 281 19.02 -21.84 -4.32
CA THR A 281 20.48 -21.89 -4.56
C THR A 281 21.05 -23.30 -4.73
N GLY A 282 20.20 -24.34 -4.68
CA GLY A 282 20.69 -25.73 -4.67
C GLY A 282 21.36 -26.16 -3.37
N GLY A 283 20.96 -25.56 -2.23
CA GLY A 283 21.36 -25.97 -0.88
C GLY A 283 22.28 -25.01 -0.13
N GLN A 284 22.58 -23.81 -0.65
CA GLN A 284 23.35 -22.80 0.09
C GLN A 284 22.46 -22.00 1.06
N PRO A 285 22.99 -21.56 2.22
CA PRO A 285 22.21 -20.81 3.19
C PRO A 285 21.99 -19.33 2.80
N ALA A 286 22.79 -18.79 1.88
CA ALA A 286 22.70 -17.41 1.42
C ALA A 286 22.55 -17.32 -0.10
N VAL A 287 21.76 -16.36 -0.56
CA VAL A 287 21.81 -15.85 -1.94
C VAL A 287 22.97 -14.85 -2.06
N SER A 288 23.52 -14.69 -3.27
CA SER A 288 24.49 -13.62 -3.55
C SER A 288 23.80 -12.34 -4.04
N ASP A 289 24.21 -11.21 -3.48
CA ASP A 289 23.84 -9.87 -3.98
C ASP A 289 24.44 -9.63 -5.38
N LEU A 290 24.05 -8.55 -6.03
CA LEU A 290 24.58 -8.21 -7.36
C LEU A 290 26.05 -7.74 -7.36
N ASN A 291 26.69 -7.63 -6.20
CA ASN A 291 28.13 -7.44 -6.06
C ASN A 291 28.89 -8.76 -5.81
N GLY A 292 28.20 -9.91 -5.79
CA GLY A 292 28.78 -11.24 -5.57
C GLY A 292 29.09 -11.57 -4.11
N LYS A 293 28.56 -10.81 -3.15
CA LYS A 293 28.67 -11.06 -1.70
C LYS A 293 27.48 -11.90 -1.23
N PRO A 294 27.62 -12.79 -0.23
CA PRO A 294 26.48 -13.42 0.41
C PRO A 294 25.61 -12.36 1.11
N ILE A 295 24.29 -12.44 0.96
CA ILE A 295 23.35 -11.59 1.68
C ILE A 295 23.23 -12.10 3.12
N THR A 296 23.43 -11.19 4.08
CA THR A 296 23.40 -11.47 5.52
C THR A 296 22.75 -10.31 6.28
N ASP A 297 22.28 -10.59 7.50
CA ASP A 297 21.92 -9.54 8.46
C ASP A 297 23.14 -8.71 8.94
N PRO A 298 22.92 -7.64 9.72
CA PRO A 298 24.00 -6.81 10.28
C PRO A 298 25.01 -7.54 11.19
N PHE A 299 24.71 -8.78 11.60
CA PHE A 299 25.60 -9.64 12.39
C PHE A 299 26.31 -10.71 11.56
N GLY A 300 26.10 -10.75 10.24
CA GLY A 300 26.71 -11.72 9.32
C GLY A 300 25.97 -13.06 9.24
N GLN A 301 24.73 -13.15 9.71
CA GLN A 301 23.92 -14.36 9.63
C GLN A 301 23.23 -14.44 8.25
N PRO A 302 23.31 -15.58 7.52
CA PRO A 302 22.79 -15.69 6.16
C PRO A 302 21.26 -15.76 6.13
N GLY A 303 20.60 -14.83 5.42
CA GLY A 303 19.13 -14.76 5.39
C GLY A 303 18.57 -13.43 4.89
N PHE A 304 17.47 -13.00 5.49
CA PHE A 304 16.86 -11.69 5.28
C PHE A 304 17.61 -10.61 6.10
N PRO A 305 18.03 -9.47 5.51
CA PRO A 305 18.85 -8.49 6.22
C PRO A 305 18.08 -7.51 7.13
N GLY A 306 16.74 -7.55 7.13
CA GLY A 306 15.89 -6.45 7.60
C GLY A 306 15.34 -5.64 6.41
N PHE A 307 14.26 -4.89 6.59
CA PHE A 307 13.61 -4.15 5.50
C PHE A 307 14.49 -3.00 4.98
N ASP A 308 15.05 -2.21 5.88
CA ASP A 308 16.09 -1.19 5.65
C ASP A 308 17.42 -1.79 5.11
N GLY A 309 17.54 -3.13 5.07
CA GLY A 309 18.63 -3.84 4.39
C GLY A 309 18.36 -4.12 2.89
N MET A 310 17.16 -3.84 2.38
CA MET A 310 16.69 -4.26 1.04
C MET A 310 17.07 -3.27 -0.07
N SER A 311 18.31 -2.80 -0.04
CA SER A 311 18.93 -2.05 -1.13
C SER A 311 18.80 -2.76 -2.49
N ALA A 312 18.85 -2.02 -3.59
CA ALA A 312 18.67 -2.57 -4.94
C ALA A 312 19.58 -3.79 -5.25
N ALA A 313 20.84 -3.79 -4.77
CA ALA A 313 21.75 -4.92 -4.98
C ALA A 313 21.33 -6.22 -4.25
N VAL A 314 20.59 -6.10 -3.15
CA VAL A 314 20.03 -7.20 -2.35
C VAL A 314 18.74 -7.73 -2.99
N SER A 315 17.74 -6.86 -3.17
CA SER A 315 16.42 -7.26 -3.69
C SER A 315 16.50 -7.84 -5.10
N LEU A 316 17.23 -7.18 -6.00
CA LEU A 316 17.43 -7.65 -7.37
C LEU A 316 18.31 -8.91 -7.42
N GLY A 317 19.19 -9.11 -6.43
CA GLY A 317 19.96 -10.35 -6.25
C GLY A 317 19.05 -11.55 -5.92
N TYR A 318 18.10 -11.36 -5.00
CA TYR A 318 17.05 -12.33 -4.70
C TYR A 318 16.12 -12.60 -5.89
N VAL A 319 15.64 -11.55 -6.56
CA VAL A 319 14.77 -11.66 -7.75
C VAL A 319 15.46 -12.46 -8.85
N ALA A 320 16.71 -12.13 -9.18
CA ALA A 320 17.47 -12.88 -10.18
C ALA A 320 17.63 -14.35 -9.77
N GLN A 321 17.97 -14.63 -8.51
CA GLN A 321 18.15 -16.00 -8.05
C GLN A 321 16.86 -16.84 -8.09
N MET A 322 15.71 -16.23 -7.76
CA MET A 322 14.40 -16.86 -7.88
C MET A 322 14.04 -17.18 -9.34
N GLN A 323 14.21 -16.20 -10.24
CA GLN A 323 13.94 -16.34 -11.67
C GLN A 323 14.81 -17.41 -12.34
N GLU A 324 16.10 -17.45 -11.99
CA GLU A 324 17.06 -18.45 -12.48
C GLU A 324 16.71 -19.88 -12.02
N SER A 325 16.14 -20.02 -10.82
CA SER A 325 15.83 -21.30 -10.18
C SER A 325 14.38 -21.75 -10.36
N GLY A 326 13.68 -21.19 -11.35
CA GLY A 326 12.37 -21.69 -11.79
C GLY A 326 11.15 -21.09 -11.07
N VAL A 327 11.30 -19.92 -10.43
CA VAL A 327 10.20 -19.12 -9.89
C VAL A 327 9.92 -17.98 -10.88
N PRO A 328 9.02 -18.15 -11.87
CA PRO A 328 8.88 -17.23 -13.01
C PRO A 328 8.18 -15.92 -12.67
N VAL A 329 7.44 -15.85 -11.56
CA VAL A 329 6.79 -14.63 -11.09
C VAL A 329 7.48 -14.20 -9.81
N THR A 330 8.06 -13.00 -9.79
CA THR A 330 8.77 -12.45 -8.64
C THR A 330 8.35 -11.02 -8.40
N PHE A 331 7.89 -10.75 -7.18
CA PHE A 331 7.57 -9.42 -6.70
C PHE A 331 8.63 -9.04 -5.65
N ALA A 332 9.07 -7.78 -5.68
CA ALA A 332 10.10 -7.28 -4.77
C ALA A 332 9.84 -5.83 -4.34
N TYR A 333 10.26 -5.56 -3.11
CA TYR A 333 10.43 -4.22 -2.55
C TYR A 333 11.93 -3.84 -2.60
N ILE A 334 12.23 -2.56 -2.83
CA ILE A 334 13.55 -1.96 -2.63
C ILE A 334 13.38 -0.89 -1.56
N SER A 335 14.22 -0.94 -0.52
CA SER A 335 14.22 0.08 0.54
C SER A 335 14.60 1.45 -0.01
N ASP A 336 14.18 2.49 0.71
CA ASP A 336 14.40 3.87 0.31
C ASP A 336 15.87 4.19 0.02
N ALA A 337 16.09 5.32 -0.63
CA ALA A 337 17.43 5.83 -0.89
C ALA A 337 17.73 7.12 -0.11
N HIS A 338 16.73 7.64 0.62
CA HIS A 338 16.68 8.98 1.20
C HIS A 338 17.29 9.02 2.62
N ASP A 339 17.12 7.97 3.41
CA ASP A 339 17.67 7.83 4.75
C ASP A 339 19.07 7.23 4.75
N ASN A 340 20.00 7.85 5.48
CA ASN A 340 21.33 7.29 5.66
C ASN A 340 21.34 6.30 6.84
N HIS A 341 20.99 5.05 6.55
CA HIS A 341 21.02 3.92 7.50
C HIS A 341 22.42 3.59 8.09
N LYS A 342 23.47 4.37 7.78
CA LYS A 342 24.82 4.25 8.37
C LYS A 342 25.21 5.45 9.25
N LEU A 343 24.62 6.63 9.00
CA LEU A 343 24.87 7.85 9.77
C LEU A 343 23.74 8.18 10.76
N SER A 344 22.59 7.48 10.67
CA SER A 344 21.37 7.77 11.43
C SER A 344 20.91 9.22 11.24
N ARG A 345 20.63 9.57 9.98
CA ARG A 345 19.96 10.81 9.57
C ARG A 345 19.46 10.72 8.13
N ALA A 346 18.44 11.49 7.79
CA ALA A 346 18.05 11.74 6.41
C ALA A 346 19.19 12.40 5.60
N SER A 347 19.14 12.29 4.27
CA SER A 347 20.08 12.95 3.35
C SER A 347 19.32 13.89 2.43
N GLY A 348 19.86 15.08 2.18
CA GLY A 348 19.17 16.07 1.33
C GLY A 348 19.44 15.88 -0.17
N PRO A 349 18.60 16.46 -1.05
CA PRO A 349 18.83 16.50 -2.48
C PRO A 349 20.26 16.97 -2.81
N GLY A 350 20.98 16.17 -3.60
CA GLY A 350 22.36 16.43 -4.01
C GLY A 350 23.45 16.17 -2.95
N GLU A 351 23.13 15.67 -1.76
CA GLU A 351 24.13 15.34 -0.74
C GLU A 351 25.02 14.16 -1.19
N ALA A 352 26.32 14.22 -0.88
CA ALA A 352 27.34 13.40 -1.54
C ALA A 352 27.25 11.89 -1.22
N ASP A 353 26.67 11.54 -0.08
CA ASP A 353 26.32 10.18 0.32
C ASP A 353 25.05 9.68 -0.39
N TYR A 354 24.02 10.52 -0.50
CA TYR A 354 22.81 10.17 -1.24
C TYR A 354 23.11 9.90 -2.72
N VAL A 355 23.85 10.82 -3.36
CA VAL A 355 24.34 10.67 -4.74
C VAL A 355 25.18 9.40 -4.93
N ALA A 356 25.87 8.92 -3.88
CA ALA A 356 26.61 7.66 -3.91
C ALA A 356 25.71 6.43 -3.78
N GLN A 357 24.68 6.46 -2.93
CA GLN A 357 23.69 5.37 -2.77
C GLN A 357 22.92 5.12 -4.08
N LEU A 358 22.45 6.19 -4.73
CA LEU A 358 21.83 6.11 -6.06
C LEU A 358 22.81 5.60 -7.13
N LYS A 359 24.12 5.83 -6.98
CA LYS A 359 25.16 5.26 -7.86
C LYS A 359 25.32 3.75 -7.68
N GLU A 360 25.18 3.26 -6.46
CA GLU A 360 25.18 1.82 -6.17
C GLU A 360 23.90 1.16 -6.69
N TYR A 361 22.74 1.83 -6.61
CA TYR A 361 21.48 1.35 -7.17
C TYR A 361 21.52 1.35 -8.72
N ASP A 362 22.05 2.40 -9.36
CA ASP A 362 22.27 2.46 -10.83
C ASP A 362 23.09 1.26 -11.34
N LYS A 363 24.22 0.99 -10.66
CA LYS A 363 25.07 -0.15 -10.95
C LYS A 363 24.29 -1.47 -10.78
N ALA A 364 23.54 -1.62 -9.69
CA ALA A 364 22.74 -2.82 -9.43
C ALA A 364 21.74 -3.10 -10.57
N PHE A 365 21.06 -2.09 -11.10
CA PHE A 365 20.18 -2.27 -12.26
C PHE A 365 20.94 -2.69 -13.53
N GLY A 366 22.12 -2.12 -13.78
CA GLY A 366 22.99 -2.55 -14.89
C GLY A 366 23.38 -4.04 -14.78
N ASP A 367 23.88 -4.45 -13.61
CA ASP A 367 24.29 -5.83 -13.34
C ASP A 367 23.09 -6.80 -13.37
N PHE A 368 21.92 -6.38 -12.88
CA PHE A 368 20.68 -7.15 -12.89
C PHE A 368 20.23 -7.52 -14.30
N PHE A 369 20.14 -6.53 -15.20
CA PHE A 369 19.74 -6.76 -16.58
C PHE A 369 20.77 -7.62 -17.33
N GLN A 370 22.07 -7.50 -17.00
CA GLN A 370 23.11 -8.38 -17.55
C GLN A 370 22.99 -9.83 -17.04
N ARG A 371 22.76 -10.02 -15.74
CA ARG A 371 22.59 -11.33 -15.10
C ARG A 371 21.38 -12.09 -15.68
N LEU A 372 20.22 -11.44 -15.74
CA LEU A 372 19.01 -12.01 -16.34
C LEU A 372 19.21 -12.35 -17.83
N ALA A 373 19.82 -11.46 -18.61
CA ALA A 373 20.07 -11.69 -20.04
C ALA A 373 21.01 -12.88 -20.30
N ALA A 374 21.98 -13.14 -19.40
CA ALA A 374 22.84 -14.32 -19.48
C ALA A 374 22.07 -15.64 -19.30
N HIS A 375 20.97 -15.62 -18.53
CA HIS A 375 20.04 -16.74 -18.40
C HIS A 375 18.90 -16.74 -19.44
N GLY A 376 18.93 -15.82 -20.42
CA GLY A 376 17.91 -15.71 -21.47
C GLY A 376 16.58 -15.09 -21.01
N ILE A 377 16.60 -14.34 -19.91
CA ILE A 377 15.45 -13.62 -19.34
C ILE A 377 15.62 -12.14 -19.71
N ASP A 378 14.80 -11.62 -20.63
CA ASP A 378 14.84 -10.21 -21.01
C ASP A 378 13.48 -9.67 -21.51
N LYS A 379 13.45 -8.39 -21.91
CA LYS A 379 12.28 -7.67 -22.47
C LYS A 379 11.54 -8.34 -23.64
N ARG A 380 12.05 -9.44 -24.20
CA ARG A 380 11.40 -10.29 -25.23
C ARG A 380 10.54 -11.42 -24.66
N ASN A 381 10.71 -11.78 -23.39
CA ASN A 381 9.98 -12.85 -22.69
C ASN A 381 9.57 -12.51 -21.24
N THR A 382 9.96 -11.34 -20.73
CA THR A 382 9.65 -10.89 -19.37
C THR A 382 8.79 -9.64 -19.41
N LEU A 383 7.72 -9.63 -18.60
CA LEU A 383 7.06 -8.41 -18.19
C LEU A 383 7.79 -7.84 -16.97
N PHE A 384 8.47 -6.72 -17.16
CA PHE A 384 8.98 -5.88 -16.08
C PHE A 384 7.96 -4.80 -15.74
N VAL A 385 7.72 -4.61 -14.45
CA VAL A 385 6.96 -3.52 -13.85
C VAL A 385 7.84 -2.86 -12.80
N PHE A 386 7.92 -1.54 -12.86
CA PHE A 386 8.65 -0.69 -11.93
C PHE A 386 7.74 0.46 -11.51
N THR A 387 7.65 0.73 -10.21
CA THR A 387 6.88 1.85 -9.64
C THR A 387 7.50 2.20 -8.29
N ALA A 388 7.24 3.40 -7.78
CA ALA A 388 7.28 3.62 -6.33
C ALA A 388 5.90 3.27 -5.72
N ASP A 389 5.83 3.04 -4.40
CA ASP A 389 4.57 2.95 -3.64
C ASP A 389 4.03 4.33 -3.22
N GLU A 390 4.91 5.32 -3.18
CA GLU A 390 4.62 6.75 -3.10
C GLU A 390 5.84 7.60 -3.48
N ASN A 391 5.71 8.90 -3.36
CA ASN A 391 6.81 9.84 -3.21
C ASN A 391 6.70 10.50 -1.82
N ASP A 392 7.75 11.18 -1.39
CA ASP A 392 7.76 12.04 -0.21
C ASP A 392 7.87 13.53 -0.55
N HIS A 393 7.51 14.38 0.42
CA HIS A 393 7.91 15.77 0.42
C HIS A 393 9.28 15.96 1.09
N PHE A 394 10.22 16.64 0.42
CA PHE A 394 11.49 17.03 1.04
C PHE A 394 11.33 18.24 1.98
N ALA A 395 11.19 17.96 3.28
CA ALA A 395 11.13 18.93 4.37
C ALA A 395 12.52 19.53 4.64
N GLY A 396 12.76 20.73 4.12
CA GLY A 396 14.09 21.34 4.15
C GLY A 396 14.21 22.65 3.40
N GLY A 397 15.20 23.45 3.81
CA GLY A 397 15.48 24.77 3.26
C GLY A 397 16.12 24.74 1.86
N ASN A 398 17.10 25.61 1.66
CA ASN A 398 17.78 25.77 0.36
C ASN A 398 19.30 25.56 0.47
N SER A 399 19.80 24.53 -0.20
CA SER A 399 21.22 24.35 -0.49
C SER A 399 21.50 24.52 -1.98
N THR A 400 22.65 25.11 -2.32
CA THR A 400 23.12 25.35 -3.70
C THR A 400 24.26 24.44 -4.15
N ASP A 401 24.83 23.64 -3.25
CA ASP A 401 26.03 22.81 -3.51
C ASP A 401 25.94 21.38 -2.93
N GLY A 402 24.76 20.97 -2.46
CA GLY A 402 24.53 19.69 -1.80
C GLY A 402 24.84 19.67 -0.30
N THR A 403 25.33 20.76 0.29
CA THR A 403 25.65 20.83 1.73
C THR A 403 24.39 21.18 2.55
N TRP A 404 23.99 20.30 3.47
CA TRP A 404 22.84 20.49 4.36
C TRP A 404 23.26 20.60 5.83
N SER A 405 22.49 21.34 6.64
CA SER A 405 22.79 21.60 8.05
C SER A 405 22.03 20.63 8.95
N HIS A 406 22.67 19.50 9.23
CA HIS A 406 22.21 18.45 10.16
C HIS A 406 22.33 18.90 11.62
N THR A 407 21.47 19.84 12.01
CA THR A 407 21.55 20.57 13.30
C THR A 407 20.19 20.69 13.97
N TYR A 408 20.15 20.68 15.30
CA TYR A 408 18.95 21.00 16.07
C TYR A 408 18.50 22.45 15.84
N CYS A 409 17.20 22.68 15.62
CA CYS A 409 16.60 24.02 15.66
C CYS A 409 15.30 24.03 16.48
N ASN A 410 15.29 24.72 17.62
CA ASN A 410 14.10 24.90 18.44
C ASN A 410 13.27 26.12 17.99
N VAL A 411 12.37 25.87 17.04
CA VAL A 411 11.42 26.84 16.50
C VAL A 411 10.53 27.42 17.61
N SER A 412 10.04 26.59 18.53
CA SER A 412 9.16 27.03 19.64
C SER A 412 9.84 27.97 20.66
N ALA A 413 11.17 27.89 20.79
CA ALA A 413 11.99 28.81 21.59
C ALA A 413 12.38 30.09 20.83
N GLY A 414 11.92 30.27 19.58
CA GLY A 414 12.24 31.43 18.74
C GLY A 414 13.65 31.39 18.15
N GLN A 415 14.25 30.21 17.99
CA GLN A 415 15.51 30.08 17.25
C GLN A 415 15.27 30.30 15.75
N VAL A 416 16.28 30.87 15.07
CA VAL A 416 16.30 31.01 13.61
C VAL A 416 17.14 29.86 13.06
N CYS A 417 16.52 28.98 12.29
CA CYS A 417 17.22 27.84 11.69
C CYS A 417 18.18 28.29 10.57
N PRO A 418 19.26 27.52 10.30
CA PRO A 418 20.09 27.70 9.11
C PRO A 418 19.28 27.73 7.81
N ALA A 419 19.71 28.53 6.83
CA ALA A 419 19.01 28.63 5.53
C ALA A 419 19.05 27.32 4.71
N ASN A 420 20.05 26.48 4.97
CA ASN A 420 20.20 25.12 4.45
C ASN A 420 19.94 24.05 5.54
N GLN A 421 19.12 24.37 6.56
CA GLN A 421 18.60 23.37 7.49
C GLN A 421 17.81 22.31 6.72
N ILE A 422 17.93 21.07 7.17
CA ILE A 422 17.21 19.89 6.70
C ILE A 422 16.46 19.27 7.88
N GLY A 423 15.29 18.70 7.62
CA GLY A 423 14.54 17.94 8.62
C GLY A 423 13.07 18.33 8.71
N GLU A 424 12.23 17.40 9.10
CA GLU A 424 10.81 17.61 9.38
C GLU A 424 10.60 18.58 10.57
N VAL A 425 9.52 19.34 10.50
CA VAL A 425 9.08 20.27 11.55
C VAL A 425 8.18 19.50 12.51
N THR A 426 8.76 18.82 13.50
CA THR A 426 7.93 18.12 14.50
C THR A 426 7.10 19.14 15.30
N GLN A 427 5.80 18.88 15.46
CA GLN A 427 4.85 19.81 16.05
C GLN A 427 3.84 19.10 16.96
N ASN A 428 3.88 19.45 18.25
CA ASN A 428 2.90 19.02 19.25
C ASN A 428 1.52 19.67 18.96
N VAL A 429 0.52 18.90 18.53
CA VAL A 429 -0.81 19.42 18.16
C VAL A 429 -1.58 20.03 19.34
N ASN A 430 -1.22 19.71 20.58
CA ASN A 430 -1.80 20.38 21.75
C ASN A 430 -1.31 21.83 21.91
N ALA A 431 -0.14 22.17 21.36
CA ALA A 431 0.44 23.52 21.47
C ALA A 431 -0.17 24.54 20.48
N ILE A 432 -0.85 24.08 19.42
CA ILE A 432 -1.55 24.93 18.44
C ILE A 432 -3.03 25.18 18.78
N LEU A 433 -3.54 24.58 19.87
CA LEU A 433 -4.91 24.77 20.34
C LEU A 433 -5.10 26.13 21.04
N PRO A 434 -6.32 26.69 21.08
CA PRO A 434 -6.59 27.96 21.75
C PRO A 434 -6.23 27.94 23.24
N SER A 435 -5.55 29.00 23.72
CA SER A 435 -5.15 29.10 25.13
C SER A 435 -6.35 29.01 26.08
N GLY A 436 -6.27 28.12 27.07
CA GLY A 436 -7.36 27.84 28.02
C GLY A 436 -8.43 26.86 27.53
N TYR A 437 -8.34 26.37 26.30
CA TYR A 437 -9.12 25.19 25.87
C TYR A 437 -8.53 23.90 26.44
N THR A 438 -9.39 22.90 26.63
CA THR A 438 -8.99 21.53 26.96
C THR A 438 -9.65 20.60 25.93
N PRO A 439 -8.90 19.83 25.13
CA PRO A 439 -9.49 18.88 24.19
C PRO A 439 -10.18 17.71 24.92
N PRO A 440 -11.15 17.03 24.28
CA PRO A 440 -11.61 15.73 24.78
C PRO A 440 -10.45 14.72 24.76
N PRO A 441 -10.44 13.67 25.61
CA PRO A 441 -9.40 12.65 25.56
C PRO A 441 -9.33 11.97 24.18
N TYR A 442 -8.15 11.89 23.58
CA TYR A 442 -7.96 11.39 22.22
C TYR A 442 -6.63 10.66 22.03
N SER A 443 -6.51 9.94 20.92
CA SER A 443 -5.28 9.39 20.35
C SER A 443 -5.18 9.81 18.88
N ILE A 444 -3.97 9.81 18.30
CA ILE A 444 -3.76 10.00 16.87
C ILE A 444 -2.76 8.98 16.33
N HIS A 445 -2.75 8.79 15.00
CA HIS A 445 -1.53 8.37 14.30
C HIS A 445 -0.56 9.55 14.28
N PHE A 446 0.75 9.33 14.49
CA PHE A 446 1.76 10.39 14.34
C PHE A 446 2.23 10.39 12.89
N ASP A 447 2.10 11.53 12.21
CA ASP A 447 2.04 11.60 10.74
C ASP A 447 2.15 13.06 10.27
N SER A 448 2.36 13.30 8.98
CA SER A 448 1.99 14.58 8.35
C SER A 448 0.46 14.69 8.22
N ALA A 449 -0.21 13.55 7.97
CA ALA A 449 -1.63 13.42 7.77
C ALA A 449 -2.36 12.69 8.95
N PRO A 450 -2.28 13.18 10.20
CA PRO A 450 -2.72 12.41 11.37
C PRO A 450 -4.24 12.17 11.41
N THR A 451 -4.60 10.91 11.57
CA THR A 451 -5.96 10.45 11.87
C THR A 451 -6.27 10.53 13.37
N PHE A 452 -7.41 11.10 13.76
CA PHE A 452 -7.78 11.35 15.15
C PHE A 452 -8.87 10.40 15.66
N TYR A 453 -8.65 9.83 16.85
CA TYR A 453 -9.56 8.91 17.53
C TYR A 453 -9.93 9.47 18.91
N VAL A 454 -11.11 10.06 19.04
CA VAL A 454 -11.62 10.66 20.28
C VAL A 454 -12.31 9.59 21.13
N GLN A 455 -11.94 9.49 22.41
CA GLN A 455 -12.45 8.46 23.31
C GLN A 455 -13.97 8.54 23.48
N GLY A 456 -14.63 7.38 23.49
CA GLY A 456 -16.08 7.26 23.39
C GLY A 456 -16.58 7.07 21.95
N ASN A 457 -15.77 7.38 20.93
CA ASN A 457 -16.17 7.47 19.52
C ASN A 457 -17.45 8.32 19.35
N PRO A 458 -17.37 9.65 19.59
CA PRO A 458 -18.50 10.55 19.40
C PRO A 458 -18.92 10.62 17.92
N ALA A 459 -20.22 10.79 17.68
CA ALA A 459 -20.71 11.02 16.32
C ALA A 459 -20.23 12.37 15.79
N ARG A 460 -20.02 12.50 14.47
CA ARG A 460 -19.51 13.73 13.81
C ARG A 460 -20.26 15.04 14.14
N THR A 461 -21.50 14.96 14.63
CA THR A 461 -22.30 16.12 15.06
C THR A 461 -22.21 16.44 16.56
N ASP A 462 -21.34 15.77 17.32
CA ASP A 462 -21.13 16.05 18.75
C ASP A 462 -20.48 17.44 18.97
N PRO A 463 -21.00 18.29 19.87
CA PRO A 463 -20.52 19.66 20.01
C PRO A 463 -19.10 19.77 20.60
N VAL A 464 -18.60 18.73 21.29
CA VAL A 464 -17.22 18.71 21.82
C VAL A 464 -16.25 18.33 20.72
N LEU A 465 -16.59 17.31 19.92
CA LEU A 465 -15.84 16.93 18.71
C LEU A 465 -15.78 18.10 17.71
N ARG A 466 -16.93 18.67 17.34
CA ARG A 466 -17.03 19.83 16.44
C ARG A 466 -16.20 21.03 16.93
N GLN A 467 -16.06 21.23 18.24
CA GLN A 467 -15.22 22.30 18.77
C GLN A 467 -13.73 21.97 18.70
N PHE A 468 -13.34 20.71 18.89
CA PHE A 468 -11.95 20.27 18.75
C PHE A 468 -11.49 20.40 17.28
N GLU A 469 -12.32 19.95 16.34
CA GLU A 469 -12.07 20.04 14.90
C GLU A 469 -11.88 21.51 14.43
N ARG A 470 -12.81 22.40 14.80
CA ARG A 470 -12.68 23.84 14.51
C ARG A 470 -11.43 24.48 15.12
N ASN A 471 -11.01 24.02 16.30
CA ASN A 471 -9.80 24.52 16.96
C ASN A 471 -8.53 24.08 16.21
N LEU A 472 -8.46 22.84 15.72
CA LEU A 472 -7.35 22.33 14.93
C LEU A 472 -7.29 22.99 13.54
N ALA A 473 -8.42 23.14 12.84
CA ALA A 473 -8.51 23.83 11.55
C ALA A 473 -8.16 25.34 11.62
N ALA A 474 -8.21 25.93 12.81
CA ALA A 474 -7.74 27.27 13.12
C ALA A 474 -6.30 27.32 13.66
N GLY A 475 -5.71 26.16 13.96
CA GLY A 475 -4.40 25.99 14.57
C GLY A 475 -3.26 26.49 13.69
N LYS A 476 -2.25 27.06 14.34
CA LYS A 476 -1.12 27.72 13.67
C LYS A 476 0.20 27.47 14.38
N ALA A 477 1.24 27.20 13.59
CA ALA A 477 2.63 27.08 14.03
C ALA A 477 3.54 27.90 13.11
N VAL A 478 4.79 28.13 13.54
CA VAL A 478 5.84 28.66 12.66
C VAL A 478 6.37 27.50 11.83
N ASP A 479 6.68 27.79 10.57
CA ASP A 479 7.34 26.88 9.64
C ASP A 479 8.65 27.55 9.22
N PRO A 480 9.83 27.02 9.56
CA PRO A 480 11.10 27.67 9.27
C PRO A 480 11.43 27.73 7.77
N TYR A 481 10.78 26.93 6.93
CA TYR A 481 11.00 26.86 5.49
C TYR A 481 10.00 27.74 4.73
N VAL A 482 8.74 27.80 5.20
CA VAL A 482 7.66 28.57 4.57
C VAL A 482 7.49 29.98 5.14
N SER A 483 7.52 30.17 6.47
CA SER A 483 7.27 31.50 7.08
C SER A 483 7.74 31.67 8.53
N THR A 484 8.50 32.74 8.77
CA THR A 484 8.85 33.24 10.12
C THR A 484 7.66 33.78 10.93
N THR A 485 6.42 33.64 10.44
CA THR A 485 5.18 34.04 11.12
C THR A 485 4.15 32.91 11.08
N PRO A 486 3.36 32.68 12.14
CA PRO A 486 2.49 31.49 12.19
C PRO A 486 1.46 31.36 11.05
N THR A 487 1.69 30.38 10.19
CA THR A 487 0.80 29.88 9.13
C THR A 487 -0.17 28.83 9.69
N ARG A 488 -1.17 28.39 8.91
CA ARG A 488 -1.98 27.23 9.31
C ARG A 488 -1.12 25.97 9.24
N VAL A 489 -1.34 25.04 10.17
CA VAL A 489 -0.75 23.70 10.10
C VAL A 489 -1.53 22.84 9.10
N ALA A 490 -2.86 22.81 9.18
CA ALA A 490 -3.70 22.06 8.24
C ALA A 490 -3.82 22.75 6.87
N LEU A 491 -3.50 22.03 5.79
CA LEU A 491 -3.94 22.34 4.42
C LEU A 491 -5.34 21.77 4.18
N HIS A 492 -5.58 20.52 4.55
CA HIS A 492 -6.91 19.89 4.46
C HIS A 492 -7.35 19.22 5.77
N MET A 493 -8.65 18.97 5.90
CA MET A 493 -9.24 18.30 7.05
C MET A 493 -10.59 17.69 6.65
N VAL A 494 -10.79 16.41 6.96
CA VAL A 494 -11.99 15.64 6.57
C VAL A 494 -12.55 14.90 7.77
N ASP A 495 -13.87 14.91 7.96
CA ASP A 495 -14.52 13.96 8.88
C ASP A 495 -14.91 12.67 8.15
N THR A 496 -15.38 11.66 8.88
CA THR A 496 -16.00 10.41 8.42
C THR A 496 -16.76 10.45 7.07
N VAL A 497 -17.43 11.55 6.70
CA VAL A 497 -18.13 11.73 5.42
C VAL A 497 -17.17 12.04 4.26
N GLY A 498 -16.17 12.88 4.48
CA GLY A 498 -15.08 13.12 3.53
C GLY A 498 -14.19 11.88 3.39
N GLU A 499 -13.85 11.24 4.51
CA GLU A 499 -13.10 9.98 4.54
C GLU A 499 -13.78 8.87 3.72
N GLN A 500 -15.11 8.75 3.81
CA GLN A 500 -15.89 7.79 3.01
C GLN A 500 -15.81 8.08 1.51
N ALA A 501 -15.67 9.34 1.10
CA ALA A 501 -15.46 9.71 -0.30
C ALA A 501 -14.06 9.33 -0.79
N LEU A 502 -13.05 9.47 0.08
CA LEU A 502 -11.62 9.28 -0.22
C LEU A 502 -11.12 7.83 -0.07
N HIS A 503 -12.01 6.85 0.05
CA HIS A 503 -11.71 5.43 0.32
C HIS A 503 -11.03 5.15 1.67
N MET A 504 -11.17 6.04 2.65
CA MET A 504 -10.55 5.91 3.98
C MET A 504 -11.47 5.20 5.02
N VAL A 505 -12.57 4.58 4.57
CA VAL A 505 -13.56 3.89 5.42
C VAL A 505 -13.78 2.46 4.92
N ASN A 506 -13.16 1.49 5.60
CA ASN A 506 -13.18 0.07 5.21
C ASN A 506 -14.38 -0.72 5.80
N ALA A 507 -14.35 -2.05 5.63
CA ALA A 507 -15.41 -2.97 6.07
C ALA A 507 -15.51 -3.20 7.61
N ASP A 508 -14.67 -2.58 8.44
CA ASP A 508 -14.86 -2.51 9.89
C ASP A 508 -14.99 -1.05 10.39
N PRO A 509 -16.20 -0.58 10.77
CA PRO A 509 -16.43 0.77 11.26
C PRO A 509 -15.77 1.06 12.63
N GLN A 510 -15.05 0.11 13.23
CA GLN A 510 -14.18 0.38 14.39
C GLN A 510 -12.82 0.96 14.00
N ARG A 511 -12.38 0.82 12.73
CA ARG A 511 -11.08 1.31 12.22
C ARG A 511 -11.16 2.72 11.65
N THR A 512 -12.36 3.20 11.38
CA THR A 512 -12.63 4.59 10.96
C THR A 512 -12.26 5.54 12.10
N PRO A 513 -11.39 6.54 11.88
CA PRO A 513 -11.17 7.64 12.83
C PRO A 513 -12.42 8.54 12.95
N ASN A 514 -12.35 9.59 13.76
CA ASN A 514 -13.40 10.62 13.77
C ASN A 514 -13.19 11.66 12.66
N PHE A 515 -11.93 12.00 12.41
CA PHE A 515 -11.49 12.88 11.34
C PHE A 515 -10.00 12.68 11.06
N THR A 516 -9.57 13.13 9.88
CA THR A 516 -8.17 13.19 9.45
C THR A 516 -7.81 14.63 9.14
N LEU A 517 -6.62 15.04 9.56
CA LEU A 517 -6.02 16.32 9.22
C LEU A 517 -4.86 16.04 8.25
N PHE A 518 -4.77 16.82 7.18
CA PHE A 518 -3.64 16.83 6.24
C PHE A 518 -2.89 18.14 6.42
N ALA A 519 -1.59 18.09 6.72
CA ALA A 519 -0.79 19.24 7.12
C ALA A 519 -0.25 20.03 5.91
N ASN A 520 0.64 20.98 6.17
CA ASN A 520 1.72 21.30 5.25
C ASN A 520 2.77 20.19 5.42
N PRO A 521 3.22 19.49 4.37
CA PRO A 521 4.03 18.28 4.51
C PRO A 521 5.44 18.51 5.04
N ASP A 522 5.86 19.76 5.28
CA ASP A 522 7.01 20.06 6.14
C ASP A 522 6.80 19.60 7.62
N TYR A 523 5.56 19.34 8.08
CA TYR A 523 5.24 19.00 9.47
C TYR A 523 5.10 17.50 9.75
N PHE A 524 5.59 17.08 10.93
CA PHE A 524 5.24 15.79 11.56
C PHE A 524 4.51 16.01 12.91
N LEU A 525 3.31 15.47 13.04
CA LEU A 525 2.36 15.88 14.07
C LEU A 525 2.25 14.88 15.24
N THR A 526 2.55 15.36 16.45
CA THR A 526 2.63 14.56 17.68
C THR A 526 1.68 15.08 18.77
N THR A 527 1.43 14.33 19.85
CA THR A 527 0.58 14.78 20.97
C THR A 527 1.37 15.31 22.19
N PHE A 528 2.69 15.39 22.10
CA PHE A 528 3.57 15.79 23.20
C PHE A 528 4.80 16.52 22.67
N ASP A 529 5.51 17.25 23.53
CA ASP A 529 6.75 17.93 23.15
C ASP A 529 7.81 16.89 22.72
N SER A 530 8.16 16.89 21.43
CA SER A 530 9.02 15.90 20.78
C SER A 530 10.43 15.88 21.38
N ASN A 531 11.06 14.70 21.40
CA ASN A 531 12.49 14.54 21.65
C ASN A 531 13.21 14.74 20.32
N CYS A 532 13.93 15.84 20.14
CA CYS A 532 14.26 16.36 18.82
C CYS A 532 15.52 17.22 18.94
N PRO A 533 16.72 16.74 18.55
CA PRO A 533 17.05 15.40 18.05
C PRO A 533 17.06 14.29 19.14
N ASP A 534 16.99 14.66 20.42
CA ASP A 534 17.15 13.69 21.52
C ASP A 534 16.35 14.05 22.79
N ALA A 535 16.36 13.15 23.77
CA ALA A 535 15.57 13.27 25.00
C ALA A 535 15.96 14.43 25.94
N SER A 536 17.10 15.09 25.71
CA SER A 536 17.48 16.34 26.39
C SER A 536 16.99 17.59 25.64
N HIS A 537 16.71 17.47 24.34
CA HIS A 537 16.21 18.53 23.47
C HIS A 537 14.71 18.35 23.24
N ARG A 538 13.90 18.79 24.22
CA ARG A 538 12.43 18.72 24.14
C ARG A 538 11.80 20.06 23.77
N ALA A 539 10.91 20.04 22.77
CA ALA A 539 10.28 21.23 22.20
C ALA A 539 8.85 20.95 21.74
N SER A 540 7.98 21.97 21.74
CA SER A 540 6.63 21.85 21.16
C SER A 540 6.60 22.06 19.64
N THR A 541 7.64 22.72 19.11
CA THR A 541 7.94 22.88 17.68
C THR A 541 9.46 22.91 17.49
N CYS A 542 10.00 22.07 16.63
CA CYS A 542 11.43 22.05 16.30
C CYS A 542 11.67 21.34 14.96
N VAL A 543 12.84 21.57 14.37
CA VAL A 543 13.32 20.74 13.26
C VAL A 543 14.10 19.55 13.83
N ASP A 544 13.72 18.34 13.43
CA ASP A 544 14.52 17.14 13.64
C ASP A 544 15.19 16.74 12.32
N TYR A 545 16.53 16.69 12.28
CA TYR A 545 17.29 16.34 11.08
C TYR A 545 17.40 14.82 10.86
N HIS A 546 16.86 13.99 11.77
CA HIS A 546 16.84 12.55 11.59
C HIS A 546 15.96 12.11 10.42
N PHE A 547 14.84 12.80 10.19
CA PHE A 547 13.86 12.54 9.12
C PHE A 547 13.66 13.84 8.35
N ALA A 548 13.64 13.80 7.01
CA ALA A 548 13.50 15.00 6.16
C ALA A 548 12.67 14.76 4.90
N TRP A 549 12.02 13.61 4.86
CA TRP A 549 11.22 13.09 3.77
C TRP A 549 9.92 12.65 4.44
N SER A 550 8.83 13.29 4.02
CA SER A 550 7.55 13.23 4.71
C SER A 550 6.46 12.85 3.73
N HIS A 551 5.98 11.62 3.85
CA HIS A 551 4.82 11.06 3.17
C HIS A 551 3.53 11.29 4.00
N GLY A 552 2.38 10.85 3.49
CA GLY A 552 1.07 10.95 4.14
C GLY A 552 0.10 11.92 3.43
N ASP A 553 0.59 13.12 3.13
CA ASP A 553 -0.25 14.27 2.79
C ASP A 553 -0.82 14.26 1.38
N ALA A 554 -1.96 14.96 1.21
CA ALA A 554 -2.72 15.01 -0.04
C ALA A 554 -2.15 16.00 -1.09
N THR A 555 -0.82 16.15 -1.16
CA THR A 555 -0.13 17.05 -2.10
C THR A 555 0.35 16.30 -3.35
N GLU A 556 0.56 17.03 -4.46
CA GLU A 556 0.96 16.42 -5.75
C GLU A 556 2.38 15.85 -5.74
N ASP A 557 3.29 16.38 -4.92
CA ASP A 557 4.66 15.88 -4.81
C ASP A 557 4.69 14.48 -4.18
N ILE A 558 3.95 14.26 -3.09
CA ILE A 558 3.74 12.95 -2.45
C ILE A 558 2.87 12.02 -3.32
N GLY A 559 1.73 12.54 -3.78
CA GLY A 559 0.68 11.74 -4.41
C GLY A 559 0.96 11.22 -5.81
N ARG A 560 1.90 11.84 -6.55
CA ARG A 560 2.12 11.59 -7.99
C ARG A 560 3.38 10.80 -8.27
N THR A 561 3.22 9.49 -8.25
CA THR A 561 4.20 8.45 -8.58
C THR A 561 4.46 8.34 -10.11
N TRP A 562 5.03 7.21 -10.53
CA TRP A 562 5.41 6.93 -11.92
C TRP A 562 5.34 5.42 -12.16
N LEU A 563 4.97 5.01 -13.39
CA LEU A 563 4.81 3.60 -13.75
C LEU A 563 5.62 3.22 -14.99
N GLY A 564 6.63 2.39 -14.79
CA GLY A 564 7.44 1.78 -15.83
C GLY A 564 6.96 0.37 -16.22
N LEU A 565 6.47 0.22 -17.45
CA LEU A 565 6.11 -1.08 -18.04
C LEU A 565 7.03 -1.42 -19.22
N VAL A 566 7.67 -2.58 -19.18
CA VAL A 566 8.52 -3.08 -20.28
C VAL A 566 8.31 -4.59 -20.48
N GLY A 567 7.88 -5.01 -21.67
CA GLY A 567 7.81 -6.44 -21.99
C GLY A 567 7.02 -6.76 -23.27
N PRO A 568 6.78 -8.05 -23.54
CA PRO A 568 5.80 -8.50 -24.54
C PRO A 568 4.43 -7.87 -24.27
N GLY A 569 3.71 -7.50 -25.33
CA GLY A 569 2.41 -6.84 -25.23
C GLY A 569 2.41 -5.36 -24.79
N VAL A 570 3.56 -4.80 -24.37
CA VAL A 570 3.66 -3.38 -23.97
C VAL A 570 4.10 -2.50 -25.15
N ARG A 571 3.42 -1.37 -25.37
CA ARG A 571 3.81 -0.35 -26.36
C ARG A 571 5.11 0.34 -25.96
N ARG A 572 5.93 0.66 -26.95
CA ARG A 572 7.11 1.53 -26.78
C ARG A 572 6.69 2.98 -26.96
N ARG A 573 6.38 3.67 -25.87
CA ARG A 573 6.03 5.10 -25.85
C ARG A 573 7.21 5.99 -25.44
N GLY A 574 8.20 5.45 -24.75
CA GLY A 574 9.16 6.27 -24.00
C GLY A 574 8.49 6.84 -22.76
N GLN A 575 8.86 8.07 -22.36
CA GLN A 575 8.17 8.77 -21.28
C GLN A 575 6.89 9.47 -21.79
N THR A 576 5.84 9.46 -20.99
CA THR A 576 4.53 10.05 -21.27
C THR A 576 3.89 10.63 -20.00
N SER A 577 3.08 11.67 -20.18
CA SER A 577 2.27 12.32 -19.14
C SER A 577 0.78 12.36 -19.53
N ARG A 578 0.38 11.50 -20.48
CA ARG A 578 -0.87 11.64 -21.26
C ARG A 578 -2.03 10.82 -20.73
N VAL A 579 -1.78 9.91 -19.81
CA VAL A 579 -2.77 8.98 -19.27
C VAL A 579 -2.86 9.24 -17.78
N TRP A 580 -4.07 9.32 -17.25
CA TRP A 580 -4.27 9.35 -15.80
C TRP A 580 -4.57 7.92 -15.35
N SER A 581 -3.78 7.45 -14.39
CA SER A 581 -3.92 6.17 -13.69
C SER A 581 -3.48 6.31 -12.24
N ASP A 582 -3.83 5.32 -11.42
CA ASP A 582 -3.31 5.15 -10.05
C ASP A 582 -2.92 3.68 -9.81
N HIS A 583 -2.30 3.39 -8.67
CA HIS A 583 -1.80 2.06 -8.33
C HIS A 583 -2.81 0.93 -8.51
N THR A 584 -4.11 1.18 -8.34
CA THR A 584 -5.09 0.12 -8.56
C THR A 584 -5.13 -0.37 -10.00
N ASP A 585 -4.76 0.47 -10.98
CA ASP A 585 -4.71 0.13 -12.41
C ASP A 585 -3.53 -0.80 -12.78
N ILE A 586 -2.50 -0.90 -11.93
CA ILE A 586 -1.31 -1.76 -12.17
C ILE A 586 -1.74 -3.22 -12.25
N ARG A 587 -2.40 -3.74 -11.22
CA ARG A 587 -2.82 -5.15 -11.10
C ARG A 587 -3.62 -5.67 -12.32
N PRO A 588 -4.75 -5.05 -12.73
CA PRO A 588 -5.50 -5.50 -13.89
C PRO A 588 -4.70 -5.36 -15.20
N THR A 589 -3.85 -4.34 -15.33
CA THR A 589 -2.98 -4.17 -16.51
C THR A 589 -1.95 -5.31 -16.62
N MET A 590 -1.32 -5.70 -15.51
CA MET A 590 -0.44 -6.87 -15.46
C MET A 590 -1.19 -8.16 -15.83
N LEU A 591 -2.38 -8.37 -15.27
CA LEU A 591 -3.19 -9.57 -15.51
C LEU A 591 -3.62 -9.70 -16.97
N ALA A 592 -4.04 -8.60 -17.61
CA ALA A 592 -4.34 -8.57 -19.04
C ALA A 592 -3.10 -8.92 -19.88
N LEU A 593 -1.93 -8.35 -19.54
CA LEU A 593 -0.66 -8.65 -20.21
C LEU A 593 -0.25 -10.12 -20.12
N VAL A 594 -0.53 -10.81 -19.01
CA VAL A 594 -0.24 -12.24 -18.87
C VAL A 594 -1.41 -13.17 -19.23
N GLY A 595 -2.58 -12.62 -19.59
CA GLY A 595 -3.79 -13.38 -19.90
C GLY A 595 -4.36 -14.17 -18.71
N LEU A 596 -4.22 -13.63 -17.50
CA LEU A 596 -4.81 -14.16 -16.26
C LEU A 596 -5.92 -13.23 -15.75
N LYS A 597 -6.61 -13.66 -14.70
CA LYS A 597 -7.53 -12.81 -13.93
C LYS A 597 -7.60 -13.25 -12.48
N ASP A 598 -7.99 -12.32 -11.61
CA ASP A 598 -8.32 -12.61 -10.23
C ASP A 598 -9.73 -13.19 -10.06
N SER A 599 -10.03 -13.61 -8.83
CA SER A 599 -11.33 -14.15 -8.41
C SER A 599 -12.36 -13.08 -8.01
N TYR A 600 -11.99 -11.80 -8.12
CA TYR A 600 -12.76 -10.62 -7.70
C TYR A 600 -12.71 -9.50 -8.74
N VAL A 601 -13.44 -8.40 -8.49
CA VAL A 601 -13.52 -7.20 -9.34
C VAL A 601 -12.55 -6.14 -8.81
N HIS A 602 -11.60 -5.73 -9.64
CA HIS A 602 -10.65 -4.64 -9.39
C HIS A 602 -11.35 -3.28 -9.36
N ASP A 603 -10.87 -2.35 -8.54
CA ASP A 603 -11.12 -0.91 -8.69
C ASP A 603 -10.30 -0.31 -9.83
N GLY A 604 -9.14 -0.91 -10.12
CA GLY A 604 -8.38 -0.55 -11.29
C GLY A 604 -9.06 -0.87 -12.62
N ARG A 605 -8.68 -0.13 -13.66
CA ARG A 605 -8.91 -0.45 -15.07
C ARG A 605 -7.63 -0.98 -15.71
N VAL A 606 -7.77 -1.70 -16.82
CA VAL A 606 -6.64 -2.00 -17.71
C VAL A 606 -6.22 -0.71 -18.43
N ILE A 607 -4.93 -0.36 -18.38
CA ILE A 607 -4.38 0.80 -19.10
C ILE A 607 -4.11 0.43 -20.57
N GLN A 608 -5.19 0.23 -21.33
CA GLN A 608 -5.20 -0.15 -22.75
C GLN A 608 -4.50 0.88 -23.68
N GLU A 609 -4.18 2.07 -23.17
CA GLU A 609 -3.32 3.08 -23.78
C GLU A 609 -1.85 2.62 -23.89
N PHE A 610 -1.39 1.77 -22.98
CA PHE A 610 -0.03 1.23 -22.92
C PHE A 610 0.09 -0.17 -23.57
N LEU A 611 -1.00 -0.89 -23.79
CA LEU A 611 -0.98 -2.24 -24.37
C LEU A 611 -0.94 -2.24 -25.91
N THR A 612 -0.27 -3.20 -26.54
CA THR A 612 -0.37 -3.41 -28.01
C THR A 612 -1.75 -3.96 -28.38
N GLU A 613 -2.14 -3.86 -29.65
CA GLU A 613 -3.48 -4.24 -30.11
C GLU A 613 -3.75 -5.74 -29.87
N GLU A 614 -2.72 -6.56 -30.08
CA GLU A 614 -2.71 -8.01 -29.92
C GLU A 614 -2.76 -8.46 -28.45
N ALA A 615 -2.30 -7.62 -27.51
CA ALA A 615 -2.31 -7.88 -26.08
C ALA A 615 -3.46 -7.15 -25.35
N THR A 616 -4.24 -6.35 -26.06
CA THR A 616 -5.44 -5.67 -25.52
C THR A 616 -6.64 -6.61 -25.70
N PRO A 617 -7.39 -6.97 -24.63
CA PRO A 617 -8.65 -7.71 -24.74
C PRO A 617 -9.60 -7.05 -25.75
N GLU A 618 -10.19 -7.83 -26.66
CA GLU A 618 -10.91 -7.34 -27.86
C GLU A 618 -11.94 -6.24 -27.56
N ALA A 619 -12.78 -6.40 -26.52
CA ALA A 619 -13.74 -5.37 -26.12
C ALA A 619 -13.08 -4.01 -25.76
N LEU A 620 -11.87 -4.00 -25.20
CA LEU A 620 -11.11 -2.80 -24.84
C LEU A 620 -10.46 -2.08 -26.06
N HIS A 621 -10.76 -2.52 -27.28
CA HIS A 621 -10.40 -1.79 -28.51
C HIS A 621 -11.34 -0.59 -28.74
N ASP A 622 -12.56 -0.61 -28.18
CA ASP A 622 -13.51 0.50 -28.22
C ASP A 622 -12.97 1.78 -27.54
N GLN A 623 -13.11 2.91 -28.24
CA GLN A 623 -12.72 4.23 -27.73
C GLN A 623 -13.70 4.74 -26.66
N SER A 624 -14.96 4.32 -26.71
CA SER A 624 -15.99 4.68 -25.71
C SER A 624 -15.63 4.11 -24.35
N LEU A 625 -15.13 2.86 -24.29
CA LEU A 625 -14.59 2.26 -23.06
C LEU A 625 -13.31 2.95 -22.57
N ARG A 626 -12.47 3.51 -23.45
CA ARG A 626 -11.32 4.35 -23.03
C ARG A 626 -11.78 5.64 -22.38
N ARG A 627 -12.76 6.34 -22.97
CA ARG A 627 -13.36 7.55 -22.39
C ARG A 627 -14.10 7.23 -21.08
N LEU A 628 -14.75 6.07 -20.98
CA LEU A 628 -15.37 5.56 -19.75
C LEU A 628 -14.31 5.36 -18.66
N GLY A 629 -13.19 4.71 -19.00
CA GLY A 629 -12.06 4.50 -18.08
C GLY A 629 -11.47 5.81 -17.56
N ALA A 630 -11.25 6.79 -18.44
CA ALA A 630 -10.73 8.11 -18.05
C ALA A 630 -11.68 8.86 -17.11
N ILE A 631 -12.98 8.92 -17.42
CA ILE A 631 -13.98 9.55 -16.54
C ILE A 631 -14.15 8.76 -15.24
N TYR A 632 -14.06 7.43 -15.29
CA TYR A 632 -14.15 6.57 -14.12
C TYR A 632 -13.06 6.88 -13.10
N LYS A 633 -11.79 6.90 -13.49
CA LYS A 633 -10.69 7.28 -12.58
C LYS A 633 -10.87 8.70 -12.04
N GLN A 634 -11.37 9.64 -12.85
CA GLN A 634 -11.60 11.02 -12.41
C GLN A 634 -12.70 11.17 -11.34
N ILE A 635 -13.69 10.27 -11.28
CA ILE A 635 -14.72 10.27 -10.24
C ILE A 635 -14.39 9.39 -9.02
N ASP A 636 -13.49 8.41 -9.15
CA ASP A 636 -13.28 7.38 -8.13
C ASP A 636 -11.95 7.50 -7.37
N ALA A 637 -10.87 7.98 -8.03
CA ALA A 637 -9.53 7.86 -7.47
C ALA A 637 -9.19 8.90 -6.38
N PRO A 638 -8.44 8.54 -5.32
CA PRO A 638 -8.10 9.43 -4.19
C PRO A 638 -7.37 10.74 -4.53
N PHE A 639 -6.60 10.79 -5.62
CA PHE A 639 -5.91 12.00 -6.08
C PHE A 639 -6.59 12.70 -7.27
N ALA A 640 -7.74 12.20 -7.74
CA ALA A 640 -8.40 12.77 -8.92
C ALA A 640 -9.43 13.87 -8.59
N ALA A 641 -10.00 14.48 -9.64
CA ALA A 641 -10.81 15.69 -9.52
C ALA A 641 -11.99 15.61 -8.53
N PHE A 642 -12.65 14.45 -8.38
CA PHE A 642 -13.72 14.30 -7.37
C PHE A 642 -13.17 14.36 -5.93
N ALA A 643 -12.05 13.69 -5.67
CA ALA A 643 -11.41 13.65 -4.36
C ALA A 643 -10.81 15.01 -3.97
N ALA A 644 -10.09 15.68 -4.88
CA ALA A 644 -9.56 17.03 -4.67
C ALA A 644 -10.66 18.06 -4.35
N ASN A 645 -11.79 18.01 -5.06
CA ASN A 645 -12.95 18.84 -4.75
C ASN A 645 -13.57 18.50 -3.38
N THR A 646 -13.52 17.24 -2.96
CA THR A 646 -14.05 16.79 -1.66
C THR A 646 -13.15 17.25 -0.52
N LEU A 647 -11.82 17.12 -0.64
CA LEU A 647 -10.84 17.69 0.29
C LEU A 647 -11.09 19.19 0.51
N VAL A 648 -11.19 19.99 -0.55
CA VAL A 648 -11.45 21.44 -0.44
C VAL A 648 -12.80 21.75 0.23
N SER A 649 -13.86 21.03 -0.14
CA SER A 649 -15.21 21.32 0.39
C SER A 649 -15.40 20.83 1.83
N SER A 650 -14.89 19.66 2.20
CA SER A 650 -14.94 19.13 3.57
C SER A 650 -14.04 19.95 4.52
N THR A 651 -12.82 20.34 4.12
CA THR A 651 -11.99 21.27 4.93
C THR A 651 -12.76 22.55 5.28
N ARG A 652 -13.49 23.11 4.32
CA ARG A 652 -14.33 24.30 4.53
C ARG A 652 -15.57 24.00 5.39
N ALA A 653 -16.10 22.78 5.37
CA ALA A 653 -17.20 22.36 6.23
C ALA A 653 -16.73 22.17 7.68
N VAL A 654 -15.70 21.34 7.89
CA VAL A 654 -15.11 20.99 9.18
C VAL A 654 -14.62 22.25 9.91
N ALA A 655 -13.97 23.18 9.20
CA ALA A 655 -13.54 24.47 9.74
C ALA A 655 -14.68 25.49 9.99
N SER A 656 -15.93 25.18 9.64
CA SER A 656 -17.07 26.10 9.77
C SER A 656 -17.96 25.82 10.99
N GLY A 657 -18.85 26.77 11.27
CA GLY A 657 -19.80 26.69 12.38
C GLY A 657 -19.28 27.35 13.66
N SER A 658 -19.97 27.09 14.76
CA SER A 658 -19.77 27.69 16.08
C SER A 658 -20.39 26.79 17.16
N SER A 659 -20.18 27.11 18.43
CA SER A 659 -20.82 26.40 19.55
C SER A 659 -22.35 26.54 19.62
N SER A 660 -22.97 27.37 18.77
CA SER A 660 -24.43 27.56 18.71
C SER A 660 -25.06 27.36 17.32
N ASP A 661 -24.26 27.14 16.28
CA ASP A 661 -24.71 26.94 14.90
C ASP A 661 -23.64 26.21 14.07
N ASP A 662 -23.94 24.96 13.67
CA ASP A 662 -23.16 24.13 12.73
C ASP A 662 -23.94 23.88 11.41
N SER A 663 -24.91 24.73 11.07
CA SER A 663 -25.76 24.57 9.87
C SER A 663 -24.97 24.58 8.56
N ARG A 664 -23.89 25.38 8.45
CA ARG A 664 -23.00 25.38 7.27
C ARG A 664 -22.24 24.06 7.13
N TYR A 665 -21.70 23.55 8.22
CA TYR A 665 -21.03 22.24 8.29
C TYR A 665 -21.99 21.13 7.83
N ALA A 666 -23.16 21.03 8.46
CA ALA A 666 -24.18 20.05 8.11
C ALA A 666 -24.65 20.19 6.65
N SER A 667 -24.80 21.42 6.15
CA SER A 667 -25.22 21.67 4.77
C SER A 667 -24.18 21.22 3.74
N ILE A 668 -22.88 21.41 3.99
CA ILE A 668 -21.83 20.97 3.05
C ILE A 668 -21.63 19.45 3.14
N GLU A 669 -21.48 18.88 4.34
CA GLU A 669 -21.26 17.43 4.47
C GLU A 669 -22.45 16.60 3.98
N ASN A 670 -23.69 17.09 4.12
CA ASN A 670 -24.84 16.38 3.54
C ASN A 670 -24.85 16.45 2.00
N GLN A 671 -24.20 17.45 1.38
CA GLN A 671 -24.00 17.49 -0.07
C GLN A 671 -22.85 16.57 -0.50
N ILE A 672 -21.75 16.51 0.27
CA ILE A 672 -20.66 15.55 0.04
C ILE A 672 -21.20 14.12 0.14
N GLN A 673 -21.91 13.77 1.21
CA GLN A 673 -22.53 12.45 1.38
C GLN A 673 -23.46 12.07 0.22
N ALA A 674 -24.25 13.01 -0.30
CA ALA A 674 -25.12 12.76 -1.46
C ALA A 674 -24.32 12.59 -2.77
N GLN A 675 -23.25 13.36 -2.96
CA GLN A 675 -22.34 13.23 -4.09
C GLN A 675 -21.57 11.91 -4.04
N THR A 676 -21.10 11.46 -2.88
CA THR A 676 -20.46 10.14 -2.68
C THR A 676 -21.44 9.01 -2.99
N GLN A 677 -22.69 9.07 -2.52
CA GLN A 677 -23.71 8.05 -2.89
C GLN A 677 -23.98 8.01 -4.40
N GLN A 678 -23.95 9.15 -5.09
CA GLN A 678 -24.01 9.19 -6.56
C GLN A 678 -22.74 8.59 -7.19
N ARG A 679 -21.56 8.93 -6.64
CA ARG A 679 -20.25 8.41 -7.04
C ARG A 679 -20.23 6.90 -6.97
N ASP A 680 -20.47 6.30 -5.81
CA ASP A 680 -20.36 4.87 -5.56
C ASP A 680 -21.27 4.06 -6.50
N SER A 681 -22.50 4.56 -6.72
CA SER A 681 -23.48 3.97 -7.64
C SER A 681 -23.02 4.02 -9.11
N LEU A 682 -22.34 5.10 -9.50
CA LEU A 682 -21.84 5.32 -10.85
C LEU A 682 -20.53 4.55 -11.10
N ALA A 683 -19.56 4.70 -10.21
CA ALA A 683 -18.30 3.98 -10.14
C ALA A 683 -18.51 2.48 -10.22
N SER A 684 -19.40 1.91 -9.39
CA SER A 684 -19.71 0.47 -9.41
C SER A 684 -20.22 -0.01 -10.79
N ARG A 685 -21.02 0.81 -11.49
CA ARG A 685 -21.49 0.50 -12.87
C ARG A 685 -20.35 0.60 -13.89
N MET A 686 -19.50 1.62 -13.81
CA MET A 686 -18.34 1.79 -14.70
C MET A 686 -17.32 0.67 -14.51
N ARG A 687 -16.88 0.45 -13.27
CA ARG A 687 -15.97 -0.62 -12.83
C ARG A 687 -16.40 -2.00 -13.31
N ALA A 688 -17.68 -2.34 -13.17
CA ALA A 688 -18.23 -3.61 -13.63
C ALA A 688 -18.16 -3.79 -15.17
N ILE A 689 -18.37 -2.73 -15.94
CA ILE A 689 -18.25 -2.76 -17.41
C ILE A 689 -16.79 -2.94 -17.83
N LEU A 690 -15.88 -2.16 -17.24
CA LEU A 690 -14.44 -2.19 -17.53
C LEU A 690 -13.83 -3.56 -17.17
N ASN A 691 -14.16 -4.11 -15.99
CA ASN A 691 -13.74 -5.45 -15.58
C ASN A 691 -14.32 -6.55 -16.49
N LYS A 692 -15.59 -6.43 -16.93
CA LYS A 692 -16.17 -7.39 -17.87
C LYS A 692 -15.50 -7.35 -19.25
N ALA A 693 -15.21 -6.16 -19.77
CA ALA A 693 -14.48 -5.99 -21.03
C ALA A 693 -13.03 -6.51 -20.96
N ALA A 694 -12.37 -6.42 -19.80
CA ALA A 694 -11.04 -6.96 -19.57
C ALA A 694 -11.02 -8.50 -19.40
N PHE A 695 -11.93 -9.05 -18.59
CA PHE A 695 -11.79 -10.40 -18.02
C PHE A 695 -13.02 -11.32 -18.17
N GLY A 696 -14.12 -10.82 -18.73
CA GLY A 696 -15.37 -11.56 -18.93
C GLY A 696 -15.31 -12.55 -20.10
N GLY A 697 -14.73 -12.13 -21.22
CA GLY A 697 -14.67 -12.87 -22.49
C GLY A 697 -15.87 -12.58 -23.40
N GLY A 698 -15.59 -12.31 -24.68
CA GLY A 698 -16.57 -11.87 -25.68
C GLY A 698 -16.87 -10.37 -25.64
N ASP A 699 -17.78 -9.94 -26.51
CA ASP A 699 -18.20 -8.53 -26.64
C ASP A 699 -18.73 -7.95 -25.31
N SER A 700 -18.50 -6.65 -25.11
CA SER A 700 -19.24 -5.90 -24.10
C SER A 700 -20.71 -5.76 -24.54
N GLU A 701 -21.59 -6.61 -23.99
CA GLU A 701 -23.06 -6.59 -24.17
C GLU A 701 -23.75 -5.24 -23.79
N VAL A 702 -22.99 -4.21 -23.46
CA VAL A 702 -23.45 -2.88 -23.07
C VAL A 702 -23.30 -1.94 -24.25
N SER A 703 -24.44 -1.46 -24.77
CA SER A 703 -24.49 -0.53 -25.90
C SER A 703 -23.74 0.78 -25.63
N GLU A 704 -23.07 1.31 -26.67
CA GLU A 704 -22.41 2.62 -26.72
C GLU A 704 -23.22 3.75 -26.05
N GLY A 705 -24.52 3.84 -26.33
CA GLY A 705 -25.40 4.85 -25.72
C GLY A 705 -25.50 4.79 -24.17
N THR A 706 -25.27 3.62 -23.58
CA THR A 706 -25.20 3.42 -22.12
C THR A 706 -23.84 3.85 -21.57
N ILE A 707 -22.75 3.55 -22.31
CA ILE A 707 -21.39 3.99 -21.99
C ILE A 707 -21.32 5.52 -22.01
N GLU A 708 -21.84 6.14 -23.07
CA GLU A 708 -21.96 7.59 -23.22
C GLU A 708 -22.91 8.23 -22.19
N GLN A 709 -23.94 7.51 -21.71
CA GLN A 709 -24.75 7.99 -20.58
C GLN A 709 -23.96 7.98 -19.27
N LEU A 710 -23.18 6.94 -18.99
CA LEU A 710 -22.33 6.85 -17.80
C LEU A 710 -21.28 7.96 -17.78
N ILE A 711 -20.61 8.18 -18.93
CA ILE A 711 -19.65 9.26 -19.14
C ILE A 711 -20.27 10.63 -18.77
N ARG A 712 -21.44 10.97 -19.33
CA ARG A 712 -22.14 12.23 -19.00
C ARG A 712 -22.60 12.30 -17.54
N GLN A 713 -22.92 11.17 -16.91
CA GLN A 713 -23.24 11.12 -15.47
C GLN A 713 -22.01 11.38 -14.59
N GLY A 714 -20.81 11.00 -15.05
CA GLY A 714 -19.54 11.29 -14.37
C GLY A 714 -19.08 12.73 -14.58
N GLU A 715 -19.11 13.21 -15.82
CA GLU A 715 -18.88 14.62 -16.16
C GLU A 715 -19.78 15.54 -15.31
N ALA A 716 -21.08 15.24 -15.22
CA ALA A 716 -22.03 15.99 -14.39
C ALA A 716 -21.84 15.82 -12.86
N LEU A 717 -21.10 14.82 -12.39
CA LEU A 717 -20.74 14.66 -10.97
C LEU A 717 -19.53 15.52 -10.61
N LEU A 718 -18.49 15.51 -11.46
CA LEU A 718 -17.33 16.40 -11.35
C LEU A 718 -17.77 17.87 -11.37
N ASP A 719 -18.71 18.19 -12.26
CA ASP A 719 -19.33 19.51 -12.38
C ASP A 719 -20.12 19.91 -11.12
N GLN A 720 -20.53 18.96 -10.26
CA GLN A 720 -21.21 19.22 -8.99
C GLN A 720 -20.24 19.34 -7.81
N SER A 721 -19.21 18.48 -7.73
CA SER A 721 -18.19 18.59 -6.68
C SER A 721 -17.35 19.86 -6.87
N ALA A 722 -17.02 20.25 -8.11
CA ALA A 722 -16.34 21.51 -8.40
C ALA A 722 -17.14 22.74 -7.96
N LYS A 723 -18.47 22.73 -8.17
CA LYS A 723 -19.36 23.82 -7.69
C LYS A 723 -19.49 23.85 -6.17
N LEU A 724 -19.31 22.72 -5.49
CA LEU A 724 -19.26 22.67 -4.03
C LEU A 724 -17.90 23.14 -3.49
N ALA A 725 -16.80 22.75 -4.12
CA ALA A 725 -15.43 23.16 -3.76
C ALA A 725 -15.17 24.65 -3.99
N ALA A 726 -15.78 25.25 -5.03
CA ALA A 726 -15.60 26.64 -5.40
C ALA A 726 -15.75 27.63 -4.21
N PRO A 727 -14.98 28.74 -4.18
CA PRO A 727 -15.14 29.80 -3.17
C PRO A 727 -16.58 30.34 -3.10
N GLN A 728 -17.02 30.65 -1.88
CA GLN A 728 -18.35 31.15 -1.51
C GLN A 728 -18.25 32.47 -0.73
#